data_AF-A0A519ZTV9-F1
#
_entry.id   AF-A0A519ZTV9-F1
#
_cell.length_a   1.000
_cell.length_b   1.000
_cell.length_c   1.000
_cell.angle_alpha   90.00
_cell.angle_beta   90.00
_cell.angle_gamma   90.00
#
_symmetry.space_group_name_H-M   'P 1'
#
loop_
_entity.id
_entity.type
_entity.pdbx_description
1 polymer ?
#
loop_
_entity_poly.entity_id
_entity_poly.type
_entity_poly.pdbx_seq_one_letter_code
_entity_poly.pdbx_strand_id
1 'polypeptide(L)'
;MAASAPPVADTKKPAPQPLEKKGGKDGAGATGQKAPQATPAPKAGGDKAADKGGGAGKGASQAPADKPVTPQQRVDRMAVRARLDVSQPGDATEREADQVAEKVTRELSDPSAKGAQGGQPGQQPLQIQRRAANPQQVARAPAATDTKAASNAPPPPPPATVQADEVRHQIAQSPGVRDPQERLKAQAGKGEPLPEALRGKLENAFGRDLSGVRLHTDTDANELARDYSAQAFTVGHDIYFASGRFDPATPGGMNLLAHELTHVAQQGPGVQRKPAAAAAAAPAAGSSAAGAVDHAAKTINIPVLQVPSYSRKAAAIPQPLALPRNPTRPSDQRQVFATGIQATGGYSDAVKKNLDTKRGVKNARTGKMVHVVQPKSSETYFIGEADSLAAKMALPRWNKAGAFSSYDVDHIREMQLGGSNTLDNMELLDSSANRSSGSLIHGEIVSKINAAIQPEVGAGKHWKKAPDVKKVQSEYQVTFAATSPTLKVAGNSGNFWSVNDVSTGEHAKATKTLTAAQINAKKLVGDETHLTLYPRAGGGGAHVIPWKPDTNTPGAFGGKGIFKNFIATGITYAPGAGGTITGTKKFGKDLLEEKTVSWKLSEMEGLDYTVYVDKASVLASMGTATLPGMSPITFSEVDLDDHGALGATGVLRPSLPLLDGLEIDITVADDQVWLSKTFSGPELALPGPVQVMSSTLTVAAGTGGLKVDGDVDYEITKLGKGRISGMGSFGGGKGAGFGIKGNFELDKTVFDGEARIEAGYENEAFWAKGHLSIAEGKVQGIQSASIDAAFAQDTFSATGTVVPKMPAVESATLGIEYSEAAGLKFAGDLAFKGNPLISEGKLHVEAQQPPGGAGFKVKGTGSAKPNIPGLASELTASYDDGAFVASFSGAYHKGMMAGQVNVGVTNCSVDEQGNLGGLADPLAPLTVYGSGSATLKIAPWLQATAGIRFSPTGEVTVSGEIGLPGNIELFPRQEVDKTLFNLSTQIPIVPGVVAEVGGNLKAKAGFGPGVLDQLRLGIEYNPAQEENTHITGDAHVKVPGDAGLRLAARAGIGLGITGASATGGIELGGALGIDGAAEAGVHVDWTPRTGLAIEAEAAFSAQPKFKFDVSGYVSVKALGFEVYDNRWELAAFEMGSDLKFGVRFPVKYKEGEAFNVSLDDVEFEVPDVDPGAMVEQLGDRIF
;
A
#
# COMPACT_ATOMS: atom_id res chain seq x y z
N MET A 1 35.91 7.80 -50.96
CA MET A 1 37.24 8.41 -51.17
C MET A 1 38.10 7.97 -49.99
N ALA A 2 39.08 7.08 -50.21
CA ALA A 2 40.52 7.42 -50.33
C ALA A 2 41.07 8.03 -49.01
N ALA A 3 41.73 7.24 -48.13
CA ALA A 3 43.16 6.83 -48.16
C ALA A 3 44.10 7.96 -47.59
N SER A 4 45.15 7.73 -46.79
CA SER A 4 46.03 6.53 -46.61
C SER A 4 46.66 6.42 -45.19
N ALA A 5 47.33 5.30 -44.90
CA ALA A 5 48.42 5.12 -43.88
C ALA A 5 49.81 5.13 -44.61
N PRO A 6 51.01 4.67 -44.11
CA PRO A 6 51.46 3.99 -42.86
C PRO A 6 52.63 4.80 -42.19
N PRO A 7 53.80 4.31 -41.65
CA PRO A 7 54.26 2.97 -41.20
C PRO A 7 55.09 2.85 -39.86
N VAL A 8 54.86 1.73 -39.14
CA VAL A 8 55.80 0.65 -38.70
C VAL A 8 57.23 0.93 -38.12
N ALA A 9 57.56 0.18 -37.03
CA ALA A 9 58.86 -0.36 -36.54
C ALA A 9 59.44 0.19 -35.20
N ASP A 10 60.14 -0.54 -34.31
CA ASP A 10 60.21 -1.99 -33.95
C ASP A 10 61.02 -2.19 -32.61
N THR A 11 61.02 -3.41 -32.03
CA THR A 11 62.00 -4.06 -31.10
C THR A 11 61.79 -4.13 -29.56
N LYS A 12 61.65 -5.38 -29.08
CA LYS A 12 62.24 -6.08 -27.89
C LYS A 12 62.06 -5.61 -26.41
N LYS A 13 61.56 -6.57 -25.59
CA LYS A 13 61.95 -7.09 -24.23
C LYS A 13 62.99 -6.32 -23.36
N PRO A 14 62.96 -6.43 -21.99
CA PRO A 14 62.61 -7.64 -21.21
C PRO A 14 61.76 -7.44 -19.93
N ALA A 15 61.56 -8.52 -19.17
CA ALA A 15 60.89 -8.55 -17.85
C ALA A 15 61.86 -9.06 -16.75
N PRO A 16 61.65 -8.71 -15.45
CA PRO A 16 62.45 -9.20 -14.32
C PRO A 16 61.86 -10.47 -13.64
N GLN A 17 62.70 -11.15 -12.86
CA GLN A 17 62.37 -12.32 -12.02
C GLN A 17 62.55 -12.00 -10.52
N PRO A 18 61.90 -12.72 -9.60
CA PRO A 18 62.39 -12.92 -8.22
C PRO A 18 63.33 -14.14 -8.14
N LEU A 19 64.25 -14.15 -7.16
CA LEU A 19 65.20 -15.25 -6.90
C LEU A 19 64.92 -16.00 -5.59
N GLU A 20 65.26 -17.29 -5.56
CA GLU A 20 65.09 -18.18 -4.40
C GLU A 20 66.22 -18.09 -3.34
N LYS A 21 65.92 -18.57 -2.12
CA LYS A 21 66.61 -19.69 -1.40
C LYS A 21 66.03 -19.84 0.04
N LYS A 22 66.05 -20.99 0.74
CA LYS A 22 66.78 -22.27 0.52
C LYS A 22 66.15 -23.48 1.27
N GLY A 23 66.07 -24.65 0.61
CA GLY A 23 66.09 -26.01 1.22
C GLY A 23 64.77 -26.58 1.79
N GLY A 24 64.50 -27.89 1.74
CA GLY A 24 65.16 -28.97 0.96
C GLY A 24 64.94 -30.40 1.52
N LYS A 25 64.89 -31.43 0.63
CA LYS A 25 64.80 -32.90 0.89
C LYS A 25 63.50 -33.39 1.58
N ASP A 26 62.99 -34.63 1.50
CA ASP A 26 63.03 -35.82 0.58
C ASP A 26 61.84 -36.71 1.06
N GLY A 27 61.16 -37.63 0.33
CA GLY A 27 61.15 -38.07 -1.08
C GLY A 27 60.27 -39.34 -1.24
N ALA A 28 59.73 -39.63 -2.46
CA ALA A 28 58.78 -40.72 -2.81
C ALA A 28 57.36 -40.65 -2.17
N GLY A 29 56.30 -41.32 -2.68
CA GLY A 29 56.09 -42.11 -3.91
C GLY A 29 54.76 -42.90 -3.92
N ALA A 30 54.30 -43.38 -5.09
CA ALA A 30 53.16 -44.32 -5.33
C ALA A 30 51.74 -43.91 -4.82
N THR A 31 50.79 -43.46 -5.67
CA THR A 31 49.88 -44.20 -6.58
C THR A 31 48.87 -45.18 -5.93
N GLY A 32 47.56 -44.97 -6.17
CA GLY A 32 46.52 -45.98 -5.88
C GLY A 32 45.08 -45.48 -6.09
N GLN A 33 44.46 -45.77 -7.24
CA GLN A 33 43.02 -45.55 -7.48
C GLN A 33 42.20 -46.77 -7.00
N LYS A 34 41.01 -46.54 -6.42
CA LYS A 34 39.74 -47.17 -6.88
C LYS A 34 38.49 -46.70 -6.12
N ALA A 35 37.40 -46.64 -6.86
CA ALA A 35 36.00 -46.76 -6.41
C ALA A 35 35.44 -48.09 -7.02
N PRO A 36 34.14 -48.45 -6.97
CA PRO A 36 32.99 -47.77 -6.34
C PRO A 36 32.03 -48.73 -5.57
N GLN A 37 30.80 -48.23 -5.27
CA GLN A 37 29.50 -48.94 -5.19
C GLN A 37 28.76 -49.14 -3.84
N ALA A 38 27.44 -48.96 -3.97
CA ALA A 38 26.31 -49.59 -3.27
C ALA A 38 25.93 -49.22 -1.82
N THR A 39 24.78 -48.54 -1.73
CA THR A 39 23.73 -48.59 -0.69
C THR A 39 23.27 -50.03 -0.36
N PRO A 40 22.66 -50.34 0.81
CA PRO A 40 21.42 -49.70 1.28
C PRO A 40 21.26 -49.50 2.82
N ALA A 41 20.10 -48.94 3.21
CA ALA A 41 19.54 -48.90 4.57
C ALA A 41 18.42 -50.00 4.71
N PRO A 42 17.57 -50.08 5.78
CA PRO A 42 17.49 -49.31 7.05
C PRO A 42 17.19 -50.18 8.32
N LYS A 43 16.83 -49.51 9.45
CA LYS A 43 15.97 -49.92 10.60
C LYS A 43 16.59 -50.13 12.01
N ALA A 44 16.34 -49.12 12.87
CA ALA A 44 15.54 -49.14 14.11
C ALA A 44 15.84 -50.08 15.31
N GLY A 45 15.80 -49.49 16.53
CA GLY A 45 15.63 -50.13 17.85
C GLY A 45 16.92 -50.27 18.69
N GLY A 46 16.94 -50.05 20.02
CA GLY A 46 15.91 -49.49 20.92
C GLY A 46 16.26 -49.57 22.42
N ASP A 47 15.68 -48.66 23.22
CA ASP A 47 15.41 -48.71 24.67
C ASP A 47 16.50 -48.73 25.78
N LYS A 48 16.35 -47.73 26.70
CA LYS A 48 16.48 -47.77 28.19
C LYS A 48 17.87 -47.94 28.87
N ALA A 49 18.09 -47.49 30.12
CA ALA A 49 17.52 -46.39 30.94
C ALA A 49 18.29 -46.23 32.28
N ALA A 50 18.51 -45.00 32.76
CA ALA A 50 18.86 -44.67 34.16
C ALA A 50 18.60 -43.17 34.45
N ASP A 51 18.50 -42.76 35.72
CA ASP A 51 17.90 -41.49 36.19
C ASP A 51 18.78 -40.70 37.20
N LYS A 52 18.38 -39.44 37.44
CA LYS A 52 18.79 -38.41 38.44
C LYS A 52 19.74 -37.32 37.93
N GLY A 53 19.42 -36.02 38.04
CA GLY A 53 18.13 -35.40 38.38
C GLY A 53 18.21 -33.93 38.84
N GLY A 54 17.25 -33.10 38.39
CA GLY A 54 16.99 -31.73 38.91
C GLY A 54 17.50 -30.56 38.05
N GLY A 55 16.68 -29.50 37.89
CA GLY A 55 17.10 -28.22 37.24
C GLY A 55 16.21 -27.71 36.08
N ALA A 56 14.90 -27.59 36.29
CA ALA A 56 13.88 -27.23 35.28
C ALA A 56 14.23 -26.06 34.31
N GLY A 57 13.89 -26.21 33.01
CA GLY A 57 14.13 -25.14 32.01
C GLY A 57 13.36 -25.16 30.66
N LYS A 58 12.87 -26.32 30.19
CA LYS A 58 12.06 -26.54 28.95
C LYS A 58 12.58 -25.93 27.62
N GLY A 59 12.95 -26.82 26.68
CA GLY A 59 12.93 -26.51 25.24
C GLY A 59 11.53 -26.06 24.76
N ALA A 60 11.40 -25.25 23.71
CA ALA A 60 11.77 -25.56 22.32
C ALA A 60 10.97 -26.76 21.78
N SER A 61 9.84 -26.46 21.13
CA SER A 61 9.08 -27.37 20.27
C SER A 61 8.95 -26.72 18.91
N GLN A 62 9.08 -27.50 17.84
CA GLN A 62 9.03 -27.00 16.46
C GLN A 62 7.59 -26.75 16.01
N ALA A 63 7.41 -25.76 15.14
CA ALA A 63 6.21 -25.56 14.33
C ALA A 63 6.43 -26.18 12.93
N PRO A 64 5.39 -26.51 12.15
CA PRO A 64 5.54 -27.08 10.81
C PRO A 64 6.25 -26.11 9.85
N ALA A 65 6.94 -26.66 8.85
CA ALA A 65 7.69 -25.90 7.87
C ALA A 65 6.80 -25.50 6.68
N ASP A 66 6.51 -24.20 6.54
CA ASP A 66 6.03 -23.63 5.29
C ASP A 66 7.12 -23.69 4.21
N LYS A 67 6.71 -23.90 2.96
CA LYS A 67 7.61 -23.97 1.81
C LYS A 67 8.04 -22.56 1.36
N PRO A 68 9.29 -22.35 0.93
CA PRO A 68 9.70 -21.07 0.38
C PRO A 68 8.99 -20.78 -0.95
N VAL A 69 8.29 -19.65 -1.02
CA VAL A 69 7.68 -19.10 -2.24
C VAL A 69 8.78 -18.71 -3.23
N THR A 70 8.67 -19.14 -4.49
CA THR A 70 9.70 -18.94 -5.51
C THR A 70 9.69 -17.53 -6.11
N PRO A 71 10.81 -17.02 -6.66
CA PRO A 71 10.92 -15.65 -7.18
C PRO A 71 9.87 -15.28 -8.23
N GLN A 72 9.47 -16.24 -9.09
CA GLN A 72 8.45 -16.03 -10.13
C GLN A 72 7.16 -15.41 -9.57
N GLN A 73 6.70 -15.89 -8.39
CA GLN A 73 5.46 -15.44 -7.75
C GLN A 73 5.57 -14.04 -7.10
N ARG A 74 6.71 -13.35 -7.25
CA ARG A 74 6.85 -11.92 -6.93
C ARG A 74 6.79 -11.02 -8.17
N VAL A 75 7.15 -11.52 -9.36
CA VAL A 75 7.25 -10.71 -10.59
C VAL A 75 5.86 -10.37 -11.14
N ASP A 76 4.90 -11.31 -11.09
CA ASP A 76 3.49 -11.06 -11.42
C ASP A 76 2.82 -10.00 -10.54
N ARG A 77 3.47 -9.57 -9.46
CA ARG A 77 3.01 -8.48 -8.58
C ARG A 77 3.54 -7.09 -8.98
N MET A 78 4.39 -7.00 -10.01
CA MET A 78 5.03 -5.74 -10.45
C MET A 78 4.54 -5.23 -11.82
N ALA A 79 3.55 -5.88 -12.43
CA ALA A 79 2.79 -5.32 -13.55
C ALA A 79 1.84 -4.20 -13.07
N VAL A 80 2.39 -3.01 -12.80
CA VAL A 80 1.66 -1.88 -12.19
C VAL A 80 0.71 -1.22 -13.19
N ARG A 81 -0.50 -1.80 -13.34
CA ARG A 81 -1.70 -0.93 -13.38
C ARG A 81 -1.83 -0.27 -12.01
N ALA A 82 -2.15 1.02 -11.96
CA ALA A 82 -2.42 1.75 -10.72
C ALA A 82 -3.71 1.22 -10.06
N ARG A 83 -3.57 0.14 -9.28
CA ARG A 83 -4.61 -0.37 -8.37
C ARG A 83 -4.63 0.50 -7.12
N LEU A 84 -5.82 0.72 -6.58
CA LEU A 84 -6.00 1.33 -5.26
C LEU A 84 -5.41 0.37 -4.21
N ASP A 85 -4.83 0.93 -3.14
CA ASP A 85 -4.51 0.15 -1.94
C ASP A 85 -5.83 -0.24 -1.25
N VAL A 86 -6.23 -1.49 -1.43
CA VAL A 86 -7.43 -2.09 -0.80
C VAL A 86 -6.99 -2.86 0.44
N SER A 87 -7.53 -2.51 1.60
CA SER A 87 -7.35 -3.24 2.86
C SER A 87 -7.94 -4.65 2.78
N GLN A 88 -7.45 -5.57 3.61
CA GLN A 88 -7.93 -6.95 3.65
C GLN A 88 -8.71 -7.22 4.95
N PRO A 89 -9.89 -7.89 4.88
CA PRO A 89 -10.72 -8.20 6.04
C PRO A 89 -9.92 -8.76 7.23
N GLY A 90 -9.94 -8.04 8.34
CA GLY A 90 -9.22 -8.41 9.56
C GLY A 90 -7.73 -8.02 9.58
N ASP A 91 -7.26 -7.12 8.71
CA ASP A 91 -5.94 -6.49 8.86
C ASP A 91 -5.91 -5.46 10.01
N ALA A 92 -4.82 -4.69 10.15
CA ALA A 92 -4.65 -3.74 11.24
C ALA A 92 -5.49 -2.46 11.08
N THR A 93 -5.85 -2.09 9.84
CA THR A 93 -6.68 -0.93 9.49
C THR A 93 -8.16 -1.25 9.62
N GLU A 94 -8.59 -2.45 9.18
CA GLU A 94 -9.95 -2.96 9.41
C GLU A 94 -10.29 -3.05 10.90
N ARG A 95 -9.42 -3.66 11.72
CA ARG A 95 -9.64 -3.77 13.17
C ARG A 95 -9.67 -2.43 13.88
N GLU A 96 -9.07 -1.39 13.30
CA GLU A 96 -9.12 -0.02 13.82
C GLU A 96 -10.47 0.64 13.44
N ALA A 97 -10.94 0.41 12.21
CA ALA A 97 -12.27 0.82 11.76
C ALA A 97 -13.39 0.13 12.57
N ASP A 98 -13.31 -1.19 12.83
CA ASP A 98 -14.24 -1.93 13.71
C ASP A 98 -14.38 -1.25 15.09
N GLN A 99 -13.24 -0.95 15.72
CA GLN A 99 -13.19 -0.39 17.08
C GLN A 99 -13.67 1.07 17.14
N VAL A 100 -13.35 1.87 16.12
CA VAL A 100 -13.87 3.25 16.02
C VAL A 100 -15.37 3.22 15.71
N ALA A 101 -15.83 2.33 14.84
CA ALA A 101 -17.23 2.16 14.49
C ALA A 101 -18.08 1.72 15.69
N GLU A 102 -17.64 0.70 16.46
CA GLU A 102 -18.33 0.27 17.68
C GLU A 102 -18.40 1.42 18.69
N LYS A 103 -17.28 2.13 18.92
CA LYS A 103 -17.21 3.26 19.84
C LYS A 103 -18.15 4.41 19.43
N VAL A 104 -18.09 4.84 18.18
CA VAL A 104 -18.93 5.94 17.65
C VAL A 104 -20.41 5.56 17.71
N THR A 105 -20.75 4.32 17.34
CA THR A 105 -22.13 3.83 17.43
C THR A 105 -22.62 3.84 18.88
N ARG A 106 -21.78 3.42 19.83
CA ARG A 106 -22.09 3.41 21.26
C ARG A 106 -22.25 4.81 21.85
N GLU A 107 -21.36 5.75 21.52
CA GLU A 107 -21.45 7.16 21.94
C GLU A 107 -22.67 7.88 21.33
N LEU A 108 -23.17 7.43 20.18
CA LEU A 108 -24.42 7.93 19.57
C LEU A 108 -25.69 7.24 20.09
N SER A 109 -25.58 6.11 20.79
CA SER A 109 -26.72 5.27 21.22
C SER A 109 -27.13 5.44 22.69
N ASP A 110 -26.38 6.18 23.51
CA ASP A 110 -26.67 6.40 24.93
C ASP A 110 -26.98 7.89 25.23
N PRO A 111 -28.27 8.29 25.34
CA PRO A 111 -28.66 9.67 25.60
C PRO A 111 -28.44 10.14 27.05
N SER A 112 -28.07 9.26 27.99
CA SER A 112 -28.17 9.54 29.43
C SER A 112 -26.86 9.96 30.11
N ALA A 113 -25.72 9.87 29.43
CA ALA A 113 -24.40 10.17 29.99
C ALA A 113 -24.01 11.67 30.05
N LYS A 114 -24.92 12.57 30.46
CA LYS A 114 -24.60 14.01 30.70
C LYS A 114 -25.19 14.54 32.00
N GLY A 115 -24.34 14.72 33.02
CA GLY A 115 -24.81 15.09 34.36
C GLY A 115 -23.80 15.59 35.40
N ALA A 116 -22.67 16.22 35.04
CA ALA A 116 -21.89 17.03 36.02
C ALA A 116 -20.86 17.98 35.37
N GLN A 117 -20.82 19.22 35.87
CA GLN A 117 -19.74 20.24 35.78
C GLN A 117 -19.34 20.75 34.37
N GLY A 118 -18.94 22.02 34.31
CA GLY A 118 -18.64 22.74 33.08
C GLY A 118 -17.24 23.35 33.05
N GLY A 119 -16.69 23.48 31.84
CA GLY A 119 -15.40 24.11 31.54
C GLY A 119 -15.31 24.41 30.04
N GLN A 120 -14.46 25.34 29.64
CA GLN A 120 -14.33 25.75 28.23
C GLN A 120 -13.69 24.65 27.36
N PRO A 121 -14.00 24.58 26.04
CA PRO A 121 -13.75 23.39 25.22
C PRO A 121 -12.26 23.19 24.89
N GLY A 122 -11.65 22.16 25.49
CA GLY A 122 -10.33 21.67 25.11
C GLY A 122 -10.40 20.72 23.91
N GLN A 123 -9.66 21.01 22.84
CA GLN A 123 -9.55 20.12 21.69
C GLN A 123 -8.64 18.92 22.01
N GLN A 124 -9.21 17.72 22.09
CA GLN A 124 -8.47 16.46 22.04
C GLN A 124 -9.03 15.56 20.91
N PRO A 125 -8.34 15.46 19.77
CA PRO A 125 -8.68 14.48 18.73
C PRO A 125 -8.44 13.06 19.23
N LEU A 126 -9.15 12.08 18.66
CA LEU A 126 -8.84 10.66 18.81
C LEU A 126 -7.42 10.38 18.30
N GLN A 127 -6.47 10.18 19.22
CA GLN A 127 -5.11 9.80 18.85
C GLN A 127 -5.04 8.31 18.52
N ILE A 128 -5.11 8.00 17.22
CA ILE A 128 -4.75 6.69 16.67
C ILE A 128 -3.28 6.42 17.02
N GLN A 129 -3.04 5.54 17.99
CA GLN A 129 -1.73 5.33 18.60
C GLN A 129 -1.14 3.99 18.16
N ARG A 130 -0.37 4.00 17.06
CA ARG A 130 0.42 2.84 16.63
C ARG A 130 1.33 2.37 17.76
N ARG A 131 0.99 1.23 18.37
CA ARG A 131 1.76 0.61 19.46
C ARG A 131 2.05 -0.85 19.12
N ALA A 132 3.33 -1.21 19.09
CA ALA A 132 3.76 -2.58 18.80
C ALA A 132 3.30 -3.55 19.91
N ALA A 133 2.75 -4.69 19.51
CA ALA A 133 2.30 -5.74 20.42
C ALA A 133 3.37 -6.82 20.61
N ASN A 134 3.45 -7.37 21.83
CA ASN A 134 4.17 -8.60 22.14
C ASN A 134 3.23 -9.48 23.01
N PRO A 135 2.93 -10.74 22.65
CA PRO A 135 1.76 -11.44 23.20
C PRO A 135 2.09 -12.36 24.39
N GLN A 136 1.21 -12.38 25.41
CA GLN A 136 1.07 -13.50 26.36
C GLN A 136 -0.25 -13.39 27.17
N GLN A 137 -0.68 -14.52 27.75
CA GLN A 137 -2.00 -14.81 28.37
C GLN A 137 -3.11 -15.06 27.32
N VAL A 138 -3.51 -16.29 26.97
CA VAL A 138 -3.80 -17.56 27.69
C VAL A 138 -5.23 -17.65 28.24
N ALA A 139 -6.01 -18.46 27.52
CA ALA A 139 -7.42 -18.79 27.66
C ALA A 139 -7.91 -19.33 29.02
N ARG A 140 -9.24 -19.31 29.18
CA ARG A 140 -10.00 -20.33 29.92
C ARG A 140 -11.37 -20.58 29.27
N ALA A 141 -11.67 -21.85 28.97
CA ALA A 141 -13.03 -22.34 28.78
C ALA A 141 -13.63 -22.76 30.15
N PRO A 142 -14.93 -23.10 30.18
CA PRO A 142 -15.25 -24.53 30.39
C PRO A 142 -16.37 -25.03 29.45
N ALA A 143 -16.63 -26.34 29.49
CA ALA A 143 -17.72 -27.00 28.77
C ALA A 143 -18.40 -28.09 29.64
N ALA A 144 -19.73 -28.14 29.59
CA ALA A 144 -20.66 -29.25 29.91
C ALA A 144 -22.07 -28.65 29.77
N THR A 145 -23.00 -29.06 28.90
CA THR A 145 -23.65 -30.37 28.65
C THR A 145 -24.51 -30.88 29.81
N ASP A 146 -25.83 -30.78 29.65
CA ASP A 146 -26.78 -31.74 30.25
C ASP A 146 -28.03 -31.89 29.37
N THR A 147 -28.76 -33.00 29.52
CA THR A 147 -29.92 -33.40 28.67
C THR A 147 -31.25 -33.38 29.47
N LYS A 148 -32.48 -33.56 28.95
CA LYS A 148 -33.02 -34.20 27.72
C LYS A 148 -34.53 -33.87 27.54
N ALA A 149 -35.07 -33.98 26.31
CA ALA A 149 -36.49 -34.23 25.95
C ALA A 149 -37.58 -33.18 26.33
N ALA A 150 -38.73 -33.05 25.63
CA ALA A 150 -39.12 -33.41 24.26
C ALA A 150 -40.44 -32.70 23.84
N SER A 151 -40.62 -32.42 22.54
CA SER A 151 -41.92 -32.19 21.86
C SER A 151 -41.71 -32.29 20.34
N ASN A 152 -42.75 -32.59 19.55
CA ASN A 152 -42.63 -32.91 18.12
C ASN A 152 -43.81 -32.38 17.27
N ALA A 153 -43.56 -32.21 15.97
CA ALA A 153 -44.50 -31.84 14.88
C ALA A 153 -45.00 -30.37 14.87
N PRO A 154 -45.54 -29.86 13.73
CA PRO A 154 -44.75 -29.69 12.50
C PRO A 154 -44.97 -28.32 11.77
N PRO A 155 -44.03 -27.87 10.93
CA PRO A 155 -44.27 -26.81 9.94
C PRO A 155 -44.89 -27.34 8.61
N PRO A 156 -45.65 -26.53 7.86
CA PRO A 156 -46.27 -26.88 6.56
C PRO A 156 -45.27 -26.99 5.37
N PRO A 157 -45.70 -27.53 4.19
CA PRO A 157 -44.81 -28.16 3.20
C PRO A 157 -44.21 -27.23 2.12
N PRO A 158 -43.22 -27.70 1.34
CA PRO A 158 -42.49 -26.88 0.35
C PRO A 158 -43.13 -26.81 -1.05
N PRO A 159 -43.07 -25.63 -1.69
CA PRO A 159 -43.12 -25.48 -3.15
C PRO A 159 -41.88 -24.72 -3.67
N ALA A 160 -41.38 -24.93 -4.89
CA ALA A 160 -41.48 -26.07 -5.82
C ALA A 160 -40.28 -25.97 -6.79
N THR A 161 -39.80 -27.09 -7.35
CA THR A 161 -38.69 -27.06 -8.31
C THR A 161 -39.15 -26.52 -9.68
N VAL A 162 -38.67 -25.33 -10.05
CA VAL A 162 -38.78 -24.78 -11.41
C VAL A 162 -37.44 -24.17 -11.86
N GLN A 163 -36.86 -24.82 -12.88
CA GLN A 163 -35.90 -24.32 -13.88
C GLN A 163 -34.98 -23.14 -13.48
N ALA A 164 -33.75 -23.45 -13.07
CA ALA A 164 -32.69 -22.46 -12.81
C ALA A 164 -31.85 -22.09 -14.06
N ASP A 165 -32.13 -22.68 -15.23
CA ASP A 165 -31.30 -22.53 -16.43
C ASP A 165 -31.72 -21.42 -17.41
N GLU A 166 -33.00 -21.04 -17.48
CA GLU A 166 -33.47 -20.05 -18.48
C GLU A 166 -33.04 -18.60 -18.20
N VAL A 167 -32.82 -18.23 -16.93
CA VAL A 167 -32.39 -16.86 -16.56
C VAL A 167 -30.96 -16.56 -17.03
N ARG A 168 -30.14 -17.59 -17.28
CA ARG A 168 -28.74 -17.44 -17.69
C ARG A 168 -28.55 -17.03 -19.15
N HIS A 169 -29.62 -17.06 -19.96
CA HIS A 169 -29.56 -16.86 -21.42
C HIS A 169 -30.06 -15.50 -21.93
N GLN A 170 -30.45 -14.54 -21.06
CA GLN A 170 -31.01 -13.23 -21.49
C GLN A 170 -30.19 -11.98 -21.10
N ILE A 171 -29.00 -12.11 -20.51
CA ILE A 171 -28.12 -10.96 -20.20
C ILE A 171 -27.05 -10.73 -21.30
N ALA A 172 -26.93 -11.65 -22.27
CA ALA A 172 -25.89 -11.62 -23.30
C ALA A 172 -26.09 -10.60 -24.45
N GLN A 173 -27.07 -9.68 -24.36
CA GLN A 173 -27.34 -8.68 -25.41
C GLN A 173 -27.63 -7.27 -24.86
N SER A 174 -26.59 -6.58 -24.40
CA SER A 174 -26.52 -5.11 -24.33
C SER A 174 -25.07 -4.61 -24.35
N PRO A 175 -24.78 -3.44 -24.94
CA PRO A 175 -23.41 -3.04 -25.27
C PRO A 175 -22.67 -2.35 -24.11
N GLY A 176 -21.43 -2.79 -23.85
CA GLY A 176 -20.41 -2.00 -23.16
C GLY A 176 -20.24 -2.25 -21.66
N VAL A 177 -19.76 -3.44 -21.29
CA VAL A 177 -19.16 -3.66 -19.96
C VAL A 177 -17.85 -2.86 -19.87
N ARG A 178 -17.86 -1.77 -19.11
CA ARG A 178 -16.65 -1.02 -18.75
C ARG A 178 -15.92 -1.71 -17.60
N ASP A 179 -14.59 -1.56 -17.56
CA ASP A 179 -13.77 -1.99 -16.41
C ASP A 179 -14.34 -1.38 -15.12
N PRO A 180 -14.52 -2.12 -14.01
CA PRO A 180 -14.97 -1.57 -12.73
C PRO A 180 -14.12 -0.38 -12.26
N GLN A 181 -12.84 -0.30 -12.65
CA GLN A 181 -11.99 0.87 -12.39
C GLN A 181 -12.39 2.11 -13.22
N GLU A 182 -12.93 1.93 -14.43
CA GLU A 182 -13.51 3.02 -15.23
C GLU A 182 -14.88 3.45 -14.70
N ARG A 183 -15.74 2.50 -14.29
CA ARG A 183 -17.02 2.79 -13.61
C ARG A 183 -16.79 3.64 -12.37
N LEU A 184 -15.86 3.22 -11.51
CA LEU A 184 -15.47 3.93 -10.29
C LEU A 184 -14.94 5.34 -10.59
N LYS A 185 -14.02 5.50 -11.55
CA LYS A 185 -13.54 6.81 -12.02
C LYS A 185 -14.66 7.69 -12.61
N ALA A 186 -15.66 7.09 -13.23
CA ALA A 186 -16.81 7.80 -13.80
C ALA A 186 -17.84 8.23 -12.74
N GLN A 187 -17.89 7.60 -11.56
CA GLN A 187 -18.75 8.01 -10.44
C GLN A 187 -18.06 8.91 -9.40
N ALA A 188 -16.74 8.86 -9.24
CA ALA A 188 -16.00 9.61 -8.22
C ALA A 188 -16.43 11.10 -8.13
N GLY A 189 -16.73 11.57 -6.91
CA GLY A 189 -17.19 12.93 -6.60
C GLY A 189 -18.67 13.23 -6.88
N LYS A 190 -19.45 12.30 -7.48
CA LYS A 190 -20.85 12.54 -7.89
C LYS A 190 -21.92 12.12 -6.90
N GLY A 191 -21.56 11.47 -5.79
CA GLY A 191 -22.51 10.97 -4.79
C GLY A 191 -23.19 12.09 -3.99
N GLU A 192 -24.21 11.74 -3.21
CA GLU A 192 -24.90 12.72 -2.36
C GLU A 192 -24.02 13.14 -1.17
N PRO A 193 -24.06 14.41 -0.72
CA PRO A 193 -23.36 14.82 0.49
C PRO A 193 -24.01 14.19 1.74
N LEU A 194 -23.18 13.77 2.71
CA LEU A 194 -23.64 13.22 3.99
C LEU A 194 -24.70 14.17 4.65
N PRO A 195 -25.95 13.72 4.90
CA PRO A 195 -27.05 14.60 5.32
C PRO A 195 -26.72 15.40 6.57
N GLU A 196 -27.05 16.69 6.59
CA GLU A 196 -26.49 17.65 7.57
C GLU A 196 -26.70 17.28 9.04
N ALA A 197 -27.89 16.79 9.41
CA ALA A 197 -28.19 16.35 10.77
C ALA A 197 -27.47 15.05 11.21
N LEU A 198 -26.96 14.28 10.24
CA LEU A 198 -26.13 13.09 10.44
C LEU A 198 -24.65 13.46 10.41
N ARG A 199 -24.23 14.28 9.44
CA ARG A 199 -22.89 14.88 9.34
C ARG A 199 -22.50 15.57 10.65
N GLY A 200 -23.34 16.46 11.18
CA GLY A 200 -23.07 17.18 12.42
C GLY A 200 -22.96 16.30 13.67
N LYS A 201 -23.52 15.08 13.68
CA LYS A 201 -23.30 14.11 14.75
C LYS A 201 -21.94 13.42 14.61
N LEU A 202 -21.60 12.99 13.40
CA LEU A 202 -20.38 12.25 13.10
C LEU A 202 -19.13 13.15 13.14
N GLU A 203 -19.22 14.40 12.66
CA GLU A 203 -18.14 15.40 12.77
C GLU A 203 -17.73 15.67 14.24
N ASN A 204 -18.70 15.65 15.16
CA ASN A 204 -18.44 15.76 16.60
C ASN A 204 -17.77 14.51 17.20
N ALA A 205 -18.10 13.31 16.70
CA ALA A 205 -17.51 12.06 17.19
C ALA A 205 -16.09 11.81 16.63
N PHE A 206 -15.87 12.10 15.34
CA PHE A 206 -14.57 11.94 14.67
C PHE A 206 -13.61 13.13 14.87
N GLY A 207 -14.13 14.31 15.23
CA GLY A 207 -13.32 15.53 15.40
C GLY A 207 -12.71 16.07 14.11
N ARG A 208 -13.35 15.82 12.96
CA ARG A 208 -12.89 16.21 11.60
C ARG A 208 -14.05 16.78 10.78
N ASP A 209 -13.72 17.57 9.76
CA ASP A 209 -14.64 18.03 8.72
C ASP A 209 -15.02 16.85 7.81
N LEU A 210 -16.33 16.58 7.65
CA LEU A 210 -16.87 15.53 6.79
C LEU A 210 -17.67 16.10 5.61
N SER A 211 -17.60 17.41 5.34
CA SER A 211 -18.30 18.04 4.21
C SER A 211 -17.76 17.62 2.83
N GLY A 212 -16.56 17.04 2.80
CA GLY A 212 -15.99 16.39 1.61
C GLY A 212 -16.63 15.03 1.26
N VAL A 213 -17.30 14.36 2.20
CA VAL A 213 -17.81 12.99 2.01
C VAL A 213 -18.95 12.93 1.00
N ARG A 214 -18.93 11.93 0.11
CA ARG A 214 -19.97 11.62 -0.87
C ARG A 214 -20.46 10.19 -0.67
N LEU A 215 -21.77 9.99 -0.74
CA LEU A 215 -22.43 8.71 -0.55
C LEU A 215 -23.03 8.25 -1.88
N HIS A 216 -22.75 7.02 -2.27
CA HIS A 216 -23.31 6.38 -3.46
C HIS A 216 -24.15 5.18 -3.01
N THR A 217 -25.44 5.23 -3.32
CA THR A 217 -26.47 4.27 -2.89
C THR A 217 -27.35 3.80 -4.06
N ASP A 218 -26.95 4.15 -5.29
CA ASP A 218 -27.68 3.86 -6.53
C ASP A 218 -27.38 2.46 -7.09
N THR A 219 -27.95 2.15 -8.26
CA THR A 219 -27.78 0.85 -8.92
C THR A 219 -26.32 0.57 -9.28
N ASP A 220 -25.59 1.58 -9.79
CA ASP A 220 -24.16 1.48 -10.12
C ASP A 220 -23.33 1.21 -8.85
N ALA A 221 -23.61 1.89 -7.74
CA ALA A 221 -22.94 1.68 -6.45
C ALA A 221 -23.19 0.27 -5.90
N ASN A 222 -24.42 -0.23 -6.04
CA ASN A 222 -24.78 -1.60 -5.66
C ASN A 222 -24.10 -2.65 -6.57
N GLU A 223 -23.90 -2.37 -7.85
CA GLU A 223 -23.13 -3.26 -8.73
C GLU A 223 -21.63 -3.23 -8.41
N LEU A 224 -21.05 -2.04 -8.22
CA LEU A 224 -19.66 -1.91 -7.77
C LEU A 224 -19.41 -2.62 -6.43
N ALA A 225 -20.34 -2.51 -5.47
CA ALA A 225 -20.24 -3.22 -4.20
C ALA A 225 -20.31 -4.74 -4.38
N ARG A 226 -21.03 -5.26 -5.37
CA ARG A 226 -21.01 -6.68 -5.74
C ARG A 226 -19.71 -7.08 -6.42
N ASP A 227 -19.21 -6.27 -7.36
CA ASP A 227 -17.93 -6.48 -8.04
C ASP A 227 -16.74 -6.58 -7.04
N TYR A 228 -16.79 -5.78 -5.96
CA TYR A 228 -15.83 -5.85 -4.84
C TYR A 228 -16.24 -6.80 -3.69
N SER A 229 -17.37 -7.52 -3.81
CA SER A 229 -17.90 -8.46 -2.80
C SER A 229 -18.09 -7.85 -1.39
N ALA A 230 -18.45 -6.57 -1.32
CA ALA A 230 -18.50 -5.76 -0.11
C ALA A 230 -19.93 -5.30 0.25
N GLN A 231 -20.14 -4.92 1.51
CA GLN A 231 -21.42 -4.36 1.98
C GLN A 231 -21.45 -2.83 1.83
N ALA A 232 -20.31 -2.20 2.09
CA ALA A 232 -19.94 -0.87 1.66
C ALA A 232 -18.42 -0.87 1.36
N PHE A 233 -17.91 0.16 0.70
CA PHE A 233 -16.46 0.40 0.57
C PHE A 233 -16.13 1.88 0.33
N THR A 234 -14.91 2.29 0.70
CA THR A 234 -14.46 3.70 0.68
C THR A 234 -13.30 3.95 -0.29
N VAL A 235 -13.44 4.99 -1.11
CA VAL A 235 -12.42 5.48 -2.05
C VAL A 235 -12.22 6.99 -1.86
N GLY A 236 -11.19 7.36 -1.10
CA GLY A 236 -10.80 8.75 -0.81
C GLY A 236 -11.83 9.47 0.08
N HIS A 237 -12.85 10.05 -0.54
CA HIS A 237 -13.97 10.70 0.13
C HIS A 237 -15.34 10.19 -0.36
N ASP A 238 -15.35 9.28 -1.34
CA ASP A 238 -16.55 8.63 -1.86
C ASP A 238 -16.76 7.28 -1.16
N ILE A 239 -17.96 7.04 -0.63
CA ILE A 239 -18.37 5.79 0.04
C ILE A 239 -19.50 5.17 -0.76
N TYR A 240 -19.35 3.91 -1.14
CA TYR A 240 -20.29 3.16 -1.98
C TYR A 240 -20.98 2.08 -1.13
N PHE A 241 -22.31 1.98 -1.20
CA PHE A 241 -23.09 0.99 -0.43
C PHE A 241 -23.80 0.00 -1.35
N ALA A 242 -23.82 -1.28 -0.95
CA ALA A 242 -24.73 -2.25 -1.55
C ALA A 242 -26.20 -1.90 -1.21
N SER A 243 -27.14 -2.32 -2.06
CA SER A 243 -28.56 -1.97 -1.90
C SER A 243 -29.10 -2.41 -0.52
N GLY A 244 -29.75 -1.49 0.19
CA GLY A 244 -30.27 -1.71 1.53
C GLY A 244 -29.23 -1.78 2.66
N ARG A 245 -27.96 -1.43 2.43
CA ARG A 245 -26.92 -1.35 3.49
C ARG A 245 -26.75 0.03 4.12
N PHE A 246 -27.10 1.11 3.41
CA PHE A 246 -27.15 2.45 3.98
C PHE A 246 -28.45 2.68 4.76
N ASP A 247 -28.46 2.31 6.05
CA ASP A 247 -29.55 2.64 6.98
C ASP A 247 -28.99 3.22 8.31
N PRO A 248 -28.76 4.54 8.38
CA PRO A 248 -28.27 5.20 9.59
C PRO A 248 -29.34 5.34 10.71
N ALA A 249 -30.56 4.82 10.53
CA ALA A 249 -31.53 4.69 11.62
C ALA A 249 -31.36 3.37 12.39
N THR A 250 -30.74 2.35 11.78
CA THR A 250 -30.40 1.09 12.46
C THR A 250 -29.00 1.16 13.11
N PRO A 251 -28.77 0.45 14.24
CA PRO A 251 -27.43 0.32 14.80
C PRO A 251 -26.43 -0.32 13.84
N GLY A 252 -26.87 -1.26 12.99
CA GLY A 252 -26.03 -1.94 12.02
C GLY A 252 -25.58 -1.04 10.86
N GLY A 253 -26.49 -0.25 10.27
CA GLY A 253 -26.13 0.68 9.19
C GLY A 253 -25.40 1.93 9.69
N MET A 254 -25.67 2.40 10.92
CA MET A 254 -24.85 3.41 11.59
C MET A 254 -23.42 2.91 11.85
N ASN A 255 -23.27 1.66 12.30
CA ASN A 255 -21.96 1.05 12.52
C ASN A 255 -21.18 0.90 11.22
N LEU A 256 -21.81 0.37 10.15
CA LEU A 256 -21.20 0.29 8.82
C LEU A 256 -20.78 1.67 8.29
N LEU A 257 -21.63 2.69 8.44
CA LEU A 257 -21.27 4.07 8.04
C LEU A 257 -20.07 4.62 8.84
N ALA A 258 -19.96 4.29 10.14
CA ALA A 258 -18.82 4.69 10.96
C ALA A 258 -17.53 3.92 10.64
N HIS A 259 -17.63 2.67 10.16
CA HIS A 259 -16.50 1.89 9.65
C HIS A 259 -15.88 2.59 8.43
N GLU A 260 -16.70 2.83 7.40
CA GLU A 260 -16.30 3.51 6.16
C GLU A 260 -15.73 4.92 6.41
N LEU A 261 -16.37 5.71 7.30
CA LEU A 261 -15.85 7.02 7.69
C LEU A 261 -14.49 6.95 8.42
N THR A 262 -14.15 5.82 9.03
CA THR A 262 -12.80 5.63 9.59
C THR A 262 -11.77 5.45 8.47
N HIS A 263 -12.10 4.74 7.39
CA HIS A 263 -11.23 4.68 6.21
C HIS A 263 -11.07 6.05 5.53
N VAL A 264 -12.13 6.86 5.42
CA VAL A 264 -12.00 8.27 4.97
C VAL A 264 -11.02 9.06 5.88
N ALA A 265 -11.08 8.85 7.19
CA ALA A 265 -10.17 9.51 8.14
C ALA A 265 -8.73 8.98 8.10
N GLN A 266 -8.51 7.72 7.69
CA GLN A 266 -7.20 7.09 7.49
C GLN A 266 -6.54 7.47 6.15
N GLN A 267 -7.32 7.58 5.07
CA GLN A 267 -6.80 7.84 3.72
C GLN A 267 -6.40 9.32 3.46
N GLY A 268 -6.84 10.25 4.30
CA GLY A 268 -6.62 11.70 4.10
C GLY A 268 -5.25 12.24 4.54
N PRO A 269 -4.57 13.10 3.75
CA PRO A 269 -3.34 13.79 4.17
C PRO A 269 -3.60 14.83 5.28
N GLY A 270 -2.53 15.20 5.99
CA GLY A 270 -2.62 15.96 7.25
C GLY A 270 -3.18 17.39 7.14
N VAL A 271 -4.38 17.58 7.69
CA VAL A 271 -4.98 18.82 8.21
C VAL A 271 -4.76 20.09 7.35
N GLN A 272 -5.69 20.35 6.43
CA GLN A 272 -5.97 21.72 5.98
C GLN A 272 -7.10 22.33 6.84
N ARG A 273 -6.95 23.59 7.26
CA ARG A 273 -8.01 24.37 7.94
C ARG A 273 -8.58 25.41 6.97
N LYS A 274 -9.90 25.44 6.84
CA LYS A 274 -10.69 26.33 5.97
C LYS A 274 -10.66 27.78 6.47
N PRO A 275 -10.28 28.78 5.65
CA PRO A 275 -10.39 30.19 6.01
C PRO A 275 -11.83 30.70 5.96
N ALA A 276 -12.16 31.68 6.81
CA ALA A 276 -13.34 32.53 6.66
C ALA A 276 -13.04 33.69 5.68
N ALA A 277 -14.08 34.37 5.20
CA ALA A 277 -13.99 35.30 4.08
C ALA A 277 -13.57 36.75 4.43
N ALA A 278 -13.21 37.48 3.36
CA ALA A 278 -13.11 38.95 3.23
C ALA A 278 -11.89 39.70 3.82
N ALA A 279 -10.82 39.79 3.01
CA ALA A 279 -10.01 41.00 2.83
C ALA A 279 -9.34 40.98 1.43
N ALA A 280 -8.82 42.11 0.95
CA ALA A 280 -8.25 42.24 -0.39
C ALA A 280 -6.94 41.43 -0.59
N ALA A 281 -6.69 41.01 -1.83
CA ALA A 281 -5.66 40.02 -2.15
C ALA A 281 -4.22 40.56 -2.19
N ALA A 282 -3.30 39.75 -1.65
CA ALA A 282 -1.89 39.73 -2.04
C ALA A 282 -1.55 38.31 -2.57
N PRO A 283 -0.56 38.14 -3.48
CA PRO A 283 -0.33 36.85 -4.15
C PRO A 283 0.15 35.73 -3.21
N ALA A 284 -0.27 34.49 -3.49
CA ALA A 284 0.08 33.32 -2.68
C ALA A 284 1.55 32.90 -2.85
N ALA A 285 2.22 32.63 -1.72
CA ALA A 285 3.56 32.06 -1.69
C ALA A 285 3.55 30.59 -2.14
N GLY A 286 4.06 30.30 -3.34
CA GLY A 286 4.10 28.94 -3.89
C GLY A 286 4.64 28.80 -5.32
N SER A 287 4.67 29.88 -6.10
CA SER A 287 5.26 29.87 -7.45
C SER A 287 6.77 30.09 -7.42
N SER A 288 7.51 29.30 -8.21
CA SER A 288 8.97 29.44 -8.43
C SER A 288 9.30 30.55 -9.44
N ALA A 289 8.61 31.69 -9.37
CA ALA A 289 8.94 32.85 -10.18
C ALA A 289 10.32 33.39 -9.77
N ALA A 290 11.27 33.39 -10.71
CA ALA A 290 12.53 34.12 -10.55
C ALA A 290 12.23 35.59 -10.26
N GLY A 291 12.98 36.20 -9.33
CA GLY A 291 12.73 37.56 -8.90
C GLY A 291 12.84 38.56 -10.06
N ALA A 292 11.95 39.53 -10.11
CA ALA A 292 11.98 40.57 -11.14
C ALA A 292 13.10 41.58 -10.83
N VAL A 293 14.04 41.72 -11.75
CA VAL A 293 15.10 42.75 -11.72
C VAL A 293 14.63 43.98 -12.48
N ASP A 294 14.87 45.17 -11.92
CA ASP A 294 14.67 46.45 -12.60
C ASP A 294 15.96 47.27 -12.53
N HIS A 295 16.66 47.39 -13.66
CA HIS A 295 17.90 48.17 -13.77
C HIS A 295 17.70 49.69 -13.70
N ALA A 296 16.49 50.19 -14.01
CA ALA A 296 16.18 51.62 -14.00
C ALA A 296 15.83 52.10 -12.59
N ALA A 297 15.00 51.35 -11.87
CA ALA A 297 14.72 51.58 -10.45
C ALA A 297 15.86 51.11 -9.52
N LYS A 298 16.75 50.24 -10.02
CA LYS A 298 17.75 49.48 -9.25
C LYS A 298 17.12 48.69 -8.11
N THR A 299 16.12 47.88 -8.43
CA THR A 299 15.42 46.99 -7.48
C THR A 299 15.49 45.54 -7.96
N ILE A 300 15.36 44.60 -7.02
CA ILE A 300 15.19 43.17 -7.29
C ILE A 300 14.09 42.65 -6.37
N ASN A 301 12.96 42.25 -6.94
CA ASN A 301 11.75 41.88 -6.19
C ASN A 301 11.51 40.38 -6.29
N ILE A 302 11.72 39.67 -5.18
CA ILE A 302 11.69 38.20 -5.10
C ILE A 302 10.40 37.74 -4.40
N PRO A 303 9.73 36.65 -4.81
CA PRO A 303 8.47 36.25 -4.19
C PRO A 303 8.58 35.83 -2.72
N VAL A 304 9.53 34.95 -2.38
CA VAL A 304 9.63 34.31 -1.06
C VAL A 304 11.09 34.13 -0.63
N LEU A 305 11.39 34.49 0.63
CA LEU A 305 12.59 34.03 1.35
C LEU A 305 12.21 32.88 2.31
N GLN A 306 12.87 31.72 2.25
CA GLN A 306 12.73 30.73 3.31
C GLN A 306 13.49 31.19 4.57
N VAL A 307 12.91 30.96 5.74
CA VAL A 307 13.47 31.38 7.03
C VAL A 307 13.36 30.23 8.04
N PRO A 308 14.10 30.25 9.16
CA PRO A 308 14.04 29.23 10.19
C PRO A 308 12.62 28.95 10.69
N SER A 309 12.29 27.67 10.89
CA SER A 309 10.91 27.20 11.05
C SER A 309 10.26 27.47 12.42
N TYR A 310 10.78 28.41 13.22
CA TYR A 310 10.24 28.75 14.54
C TYR A 310 9.54 30.12 14.53
N SER A 311 8.32 30.14 15.10
CA SER A 311 7.30 31.17 14.82
C SER A 311 7.71 32.61 15.17
N ARG A 312 8.57 32.82 16.18
CA ARG A 312 8.98 34.17 16.61
C ARG A 312 9.79 34.91 15.56
N LYS A 313 10.82 34.29 14.97
CA LYS A 313 11.60 34.91 13.89
C LYS A 313 10.74 35.21 12.67
N ALA A 314 9.89 34.26 12.27
CA ALA A 314 9.00 34.43 11.13
C ALA A 314 7.98 35.59 11.31
N ALA A 315 7.48 35.80 12.54
CA ALA A 315 6.56 36.89 12.85
C ALA A 315 7.25 38.27 13.00
N ALA A 316 8.55 38.30 13.30
CA ALA A 316 9.32 39.54 13.46
C ALA A 316 9.84 40.13 12.13
N ILE A 317 9.68 39.43 11.01
CA ILE A 317 10.15 39.86 9.70
C ILE A 317 9.02 40.64 8.98
N PRO A 318 9.23 41.93 8.62
CA PRO A 318 8.22 42.72 7.93
C PRO A 318 7.98 42.19 6.51
N GLN A 319 6.75 42.34 6.02
CA GLN A 319 6.38 41.99 4.65
C GLN A 319 5.84 43.25 3.95
N PRO A 320 6.39 43.67 2.79
CA PRO A 320 7.58 43.12 2.15
C PRO A 320 8.87 43.39 2.95
N LEU A 321 9.80 42.43 2.89
CA LEU A 321 11.12 42.53 3.49
C LEU A 321 12.09 43.22 2.52
N ALA A 322 12.55 44.43 2.84
CA ALA A 322 13.70 45.05 2.16
C ALA A 322 15.00 44.64 2.87
N LEU A 323 16.01 44.16 2.11
CA LEU A 323 17.33 43.88 2.68
C LEU A 323 18.16 45.18 2.89
N PRO A 324 18.99 45.25 3.95
CA PRO A 324 19.98 46.30 4.09
C PRO A 324 21.08 46.14 3.03
N ARG A 325 21.47 47.23 2.36
CA ARG A 325 22.48 47.22 1.29
C ARG A 325 23.92 46.96 1.76
N ASN A 326 24.17 47.07 3.07
CA ASN A 326 25.42 46.72 3.75
C ASN A 326 25.11 46.40 5.22
N PRO A 327 24.77 45.16 5.59
CA PRO A 327 24.57 44.79 6.99
C PRO A 327 25.92 44.78 7.73
N THR A 328 26.12 45.73 8.64
CA THR A 328 27.23 45.65 9.61
C THR A 328 26.92 44.57 10.66
N ARG A 329 27.94 43.86 11.14
CA ARG A 329 27.83 42.87 12.22
C ARG A 329 28.44 43.43 13.51
N PRO A 330 27.64 43.86 14.49
CA PRO A 330 28.14 44.25 15.81
C PRO A 330 28.65 43.04 16.58
N SER A 331 29.73 43.22 17.34
CA SER A 331 30.33 42.21 18.24
C SER A 331 29.94 42.40 19.72
N ASP A 332 29.14 43.42 20.02
CA ASP A 332 28.73 43.86 21.36
C ASP A 332 27.41 43.23 21.84
N GLN A 333 26.80 42.33 21.06
CA GLN A 333 25.44 41.82 21.24
C GLN A 333 25.16 41.30 22.67
N ARG A 334 26.10 40.53 23.25
CA ARG A 334 26.03 40.04 24.64
C ARG A 334 26.08 41.16 25.68
N GLN A 335 26.79 42.25 25.41
CA GLN A 335 26.84 43.44 26.26
C GLN A 335 25.57 44.29 26.12
N VAL A 336 25.09 44.52 24.89
CA VAL A 336 23.82 45.23 24.62
C VAL A 336 22.65 44.54 25.31
N PHE A 337 22.57 43.21 25.23
CA PHE A 337 21.55 42.43 25.94
C PHE A 337 21.70 42.57 27.46
N ALA A 338 22.87 42.26 28.03
CA ALA A 338 23.06 42.25 29.47
C ALA A 338 22.84 43.64 30.11
N THR A 339 23.40 44.70 29.51
CA THR A 339 23.20 46.09 29.98
C THR A 339 21.76 46.55 29.76
N GLY A 340 21.09 46.16 28.66
CA GLY A 340 19.68 46.49 28.43
C GLY A 340 18.73 45.83 29.45
N ILE A 341 18.95 44.56 29.76
CA ILE A 341 18.24 43.85 30.84
C ILE A 341 18.48 44.55 32.18
N GLN A 342 19.74 44.87 32.52
CA GLN A 342 20.09 45.54 33.77
C GLN A 342 19.51 46.96 33.89
N ALA A 343 19.37 47.68 32.77
CA ALA A 343 18.71 48.99 32.69
C ALA A 343 17.17 48.91 32.71
N THR A 344 16.59 47.72 32.58
CA THR A 344 15.12 47.55 32.63
C THR A 344 14.63 47.74 34.07
N GLY A 345 13.83 48.77 34.30
CA GLY A 345 13.32 49.12 35.64
C GLY A 345 12.63 47.94 36.32
N GLY A 346 13.10 47.60 37.53
CA GLY A 346 12.58 46.49 38.33
C GLY A 346 13.23 45.12 38.08
N TYR A 347 14.08 44.95 37.06
CA TYR A 347 14.76 43.67 36.80
C TYR A 347 15.57 43.16 38.01
N SER A 348 16.42 44.03 38.59
CA SER A 348 17.26 43.67 39.74
C SER A 348 16.40 43.20 40.92
N ASP A 349 15.28 43.89 41.18
CA ASP A 349 14.39 43.57 42.29
C ASP A 349 13.51 42.33 42.02
N ALA A 350 13.18 42.06 40.74
CA ALA A 350 12.54 40.82 40.32
C ALA A 350 13.46 39.60 40.53
N VAL A 351 14.76 39.72 40.24
CA VAL A 351 15.73 38.66 40.58
C VAL A 351 15.89 38.55 42.10
N LYS A 352 16.11 39.65 42.83
CA LYS A 352 16.23 39.66 44.31
C LYS A 352 15.02 39.03 45.01
N LYS A 353 13.79 39.23 44.50
CA LYS A 353 12.57 38.62 45.05
C LYS A 353 12.56 37.09 44.96
N ASN A 354 13.34 36.50 44.05
CA ASN A 354 13.54 35.05 43.94
C ASN A 354 14.79 34.56 44.71
N LEU A 355 15.59 35.46 45.29
CA LEU A 355 16.68 35.13 46.21
C LEU A 355 16.17 35.13 47.65
N ASP A 356 16.50 34.09 48.43
CA ASP A 356 16.36 34.19 49.89
C ASP A 356 17.56 34.99 50.42
N THR A 357 17.38 36.33 50.51
CA THR A 357 18.43 37.28 50.91
C THR A 357 18.91 37.10 52.35
N LYS A 358 18.29 36.21 53.14
CA LYS A 358 18.76 35.80 54.47
C LYS A 358 19.76 34.63 54.41
N ARG A 359 19.99 34.03 53.23
CA ARG A 359 20.91 32.91 53.02
C ARG A 359 22.15 33.31 52.23
N GLY A 360 23.31 32.94 52.72
CA GLY A 360 24.59 33.19 52.08
C GLY A 360 25.73 33.06 53.07
N VAL A 361 26.87 33.63 52.71
CA VAL A 361 28.03 33.89 53.58
C VAL A 361 28.32 35.39 53.61
N LYS A 362 29.09 35.89 54.58
CA LYS A 362 29.49 37.30 54.60
C LYS A 362 30.71 37.53 53.70
N ASN A 363 30.67 38.58 52.89
CA ASN A 363 31.84 39.17 52.24
C ASN A 363 32.82 39.63 53.34
N ALA A 364 34.07 39.17 53.31
CA ALA A 364 35.07 39.47 54.35
C ALA A 364 35.45 40.97 54.40
N ARG A 365 35.21 41.71 53.32
CA ARG A 365 35.67 43.09 53.10
C ARG A 365 34.53 44.11 53.16
N THR A 366 33.34 43.78 52.68
CA THR A 366 32.16 44.67 52.72
C THR A 366 31.17 44.33 53.85
N GLY A 367 31.26 43.15 54.46
CA GLY A 367 30.33 42.65 55.48
C GLY A 367 28.93 42.30 54.97
N LYS A 368 28.60 42.56 53.69
CA LYS A 368 27.34 42.21 53.04
C LYS A 368 27.21 40.70 52.86
N MET A 369 26.01 40.21 52.57
CA MET A 369 25.79 38.81 52.20
C MET A 369 26.15 38.56 50.73
N VAL A 370 26.99 37.56 50.50
CA VAL A 370 27.23 36.92 49.20
C VAL A 370 26.36 35.68 49.14
N HIS A 371 25.47 35.63 48.16
CA HIS A 371 24.51 34.55 47.97
C HIS A 371 25.11 33.48 47.04
N VAL A 372 24.82 32.21 47.31
CA VAL A 372 25.15 31.08 46.43
C VAL A 372 23.84 30.48 45.91
N VAL A 373 23.68 30.46 44.60
CA VAL A 373 22.45 30.09 43.90
C VAL A 373 22.71 28.92 42.97
N GLN A 374 21.88 27.88 43.06
CA GLN A 374 21.98 26.68 42.23
C GLN A 374 20.74 26.58 41.31
N PRO A 375 20.87 26.40 39.98
CA PRO A 375 19.75 26.03 39.13
C PRO A 375 19.17 24.68 39.57
N LYS A 376 17.84 24.52 39.51
CA LYS A 376 17.13 23.40 40.17
C LYS A 376 17.56 22.02 39.67
N SER A 377 18.00 21.91 38.43
CA SER A 377 18.36 20.67 37.74
C SER A 377 19.81 20.70 37.22
N SER A 378 20.71 21.41 37.93
CA SER A 378 22.14 21.51 37.61
C SER A 378 22.99 21.40 38.87
N GLU A 379 24.24 20.92 38.76
CA GLU A 379 25.25 20.92 39.83
C GLU A 379 26.16 22.17 39.80
N THR A 380 25.72 23.23 39.11
CA THR A 380 26.46 24.48 38.93
C THR A 380 25.96 25.56 39.88
N TYR A 381 26.84 26.47 40.31
CA TYR A 381 26.55 27.47 41.34
C TYR A 381 26.93 28.87 40.86
N PHE A 382 26.02 29.83 41.04
CA PHE A 382 26.21 31.25 40.75
C PHE A 382 26.38 32.01 42.06
N ILE A 383 27.38 32.89 42.13
CA ILE A 383 27.84 33.51 43.40
C ILE A 383 27.96 35.02 43.24
N GLY A 384 27.46 35.78 44.22
CA GLY A 384 27.63 37.24 44.31
C GLY A 384 26.77 37.91 45.38
N GLU A 385 27.09 39.15 45.72
CA GLU A 385 26.18 40.07 46.41
C GLU A 385 24.91 40.28 45.57
N ALA A 386 23.76 40.58 46.21
CA ALA A 386 22.44 40.54 45.55
C ALA A 386 22.35 41.30 44.21
N ASP A 387 22.90 42.51 44.10
CA ASP A 387 22.90 43.31 42.87
C ASP A 387 23.89 42.77 41.82
N SER A 388 25.08 42.33 42.22
CA SER A 388 26.06 41.71 41.31
C SER A 388 25.54 40.38 40.76
N LEU A 389 24.88 39.59 41.61
CA LEU A 389 24.25 38.34 41.22
C LEU A 389 23.08 38.58 40.25
N ALA A 390 22.25 39.61 40.47
CA ALA A 390 21.25 40.02 39.48
C ALA A 390 21.89 40.43 38.13
N ALA A 391 22.97 41.21 38.16
CA ALA A 391 23.70 41.59 36.95
C ALA A 391 24.29 40.36 36.20
N LYS A 392 24.89 39.41 36.92
CA LYS A 392 25.40 38.13 36.40
C LYS A 392 24.30 37.25 35.82
N MET A 393 23.13 37.23 36.45
CA MET A 393 21.97 36.45 36.00
C MET A 393 21.27 37.05 34.77
N ALA A 394 21.71 38.19 34.22
CA ALA A 394 21.13 38.75 32.99
C ALA A 394 21.37 37.89 31.73
N LEU A 395 22.32 36.94 31.81
CA LEU A 395 22.56 35.91 30.79
C LEU A 395 22.42 34.51 31.42
N PRO A 396 21.19 34.01 31.66
CA PRO A 396 20.99 32.66 32.19
C PRO A 396 21.64 31.59 31.31
N ARG A 397 22.27 30.59 31.97
CA ARG A 397 22.88 29.41 31.32
C ARG A 397 22.13 28.11 31.71
N TRP A 398 20.83 28.23 31.91
CA TRP A 398 19.93 27.13 32.23
C TRP A 398 18.57 27.34 31.57
N ASN A 399 17.87 26.26 31.26
CA ASN A 399 16.54 26.31 30.64
C ASN A 399 15.42 26.54 31.67
N LYS A 400 14.16 26.60 31.21
CA LYS A 400 12.99 26.86 32.07
C LYS A 400 12.77 25.76 33.14
N ALA A 401 13.40 24.58 32.99
CA ALA A 401 13.44 23.51 34.00
C ALA A 401 14.67 23.54 34.93
N GLY A 402 15.54 24.55 34.80
CA GLY A 402 16.74 24.72 35.61
C GLY A 402 17.88 23.75 35.29
N ALA A 403 17.85 23.08 34.13
CA ALA A 403 18.96 22.25 33.64
C ALA A 403 19.93 23.10 32.82
N PHE A 404 21.23 22.78 32.84
CA PHE A 404 22.24 23.53 32.09
C PHE A 404 21.91 23.62 30.60
N SER A 405 22.12 24.80 30.01
CA SER A 405 21.88 25.07 28.60
C SER A 405 22.76 26.22 28.14
N SER A 406 23.47 26.05 27.01
CA SER A 406 24.22 27.14 26.39
C SER A 406 23.29 27.97 25.51
N TYR A 407 23.26 29.27 25.77
CA TYR A 407 22.56 30.25 24.93
C TYR A 407 23.57 31.24 24.36
N ASP A 408 23.27 31.70 23.15
CA ASP A 408 23.88 32.88 22.55
C ASP A 408 22.81 33.97 22.41
N VAL A 409 23.20 35.24 22.45
CA VAL A 409 22.30 36.33 22.05
C VAL A 409 22.04 36.20 20.56
N ASP A 410 20.76 36.21 20.21
CA ASP A 410 20.22 36.08 18.87
C ASP A 410 19.36 37.31 18.56
N HIS A 411 19.31 37.72 17.29
CA HIS A 411 18.46 38.81 16.83
C HIS A 411 17.16 38.23 16.27
N ILE A 412 16.01 38.58 16.85
CA ILE A 412 14.69 38.00 16.50
C ILE A 412 14.37 38.27 15.02
N ARG A 413 14.61 39.50 14.55
CA ARG A 413 14.85 39.79 13.13
C ARG A 413 16.35 39.95 12.95
N GLU A 414 16.98 39.07 12.19
CA GLU A 414 18.44 39.10 12.04
C GLU A 414 18.97 40.37 11.35
N MET A 415 20.21 40.78 11.68
CA MET A 415 20.87 41.96 11.10
C MET A 415 20.93 41.90 9.57
N GLN A 416 21.15 40.72 8.99
CA GLN A 416 21.14 40.50 7.53
C GLN A 416 19.76 40.70 6.89
N LEU A 417 18.69 40.63 7.68
CA LEU A 417 17.30 40.94 7.29
C LEU A 417 16.92 42.38 7.65
N GLY A 418 17.87 43.22 8.07
CA GLY A 418 17.63 44.62 8.46
C GLY A 418 17.04 44.79 9.87
N GLY A 419 17.28 43.84 10.77
CA GLY A 419 17.03 44.04 12.20
C GLY A 419 17.97 45.07 12.84
N SER A 420 17.59 45.54 14.03
CA SER A 420 18.38 46.46 14.85
C SER A 420 19.21 45.73 15.91
N ASN A 421 20.35 46.31 16.28
CA ASN A 421 21.16 45.83 17.39
C ASN A 421 20.70 46.46 18.73
N THR A 422 19.44 46.22 19.06
CA THR A 422 18.76 46.81 20.22
C THR A 422 18.00 45.72 20.99
N LEU A 423 17.81 45.92 22.30
CA LEU A 423 17.29 44.90 23.22
C LEU A 423 15.92 44.33 22.77
N ASP A 424 15.04 45.18 22.28
CA ASP A 424 13.71 44.83 21.76
C ASP A 424 13.73 43.85 20.58
N ASN A 425 14.86 43.78 19.85
CA ASN A 425 15.09 42.84 18.76
C ASN A 425 15.98 41.64 19.16
N MET A 426 16.15 41.34 20.45
CA MET A 426 17.02 40.25 20.92
C MET A 426 16.28 39.17 21.72
N GLU A 427 16.77 37.92 21.62
CA GLU A 427 16.46 36.84 22.56
C GLU A 427 17.72 36.02 22.88
N LEU A 428 17.65 35.17 23.92
CA LEU A 428 18.68 34.17 24.20
C LEU A 428 18.22 32.84 23.60
N LEU A 429 18.81 32.45 22.48
CA LEU A 429 18.49 31.21 21.79
C LEU A 429 19.57 30.15 22.03
N ASP A 430 19.16 28.88 22.06
CA ASP A 430 20.03 27.71 22.03
C ASP A 430 21.24 27.93 21.10
N SER A 431 22.45 27.78 21.65
CA SER A 431 23.71 28.09 20.98
C SER A 431 23.89 27.39 19.62
N SER A 432 23.32 26.20 19.43
CA SER A 432 23.41 25.49 18.16
C SER A 432 22.37 26.04 17.17
N ALA A 433 21.15 26.29 17.64
CA ALA A 433 20.07 26.83 16.81
C ALA A 433 20.41 28.24 16.28
N ASN A 434 21.00 29.11 17.12
CA ASN A 434 21.47 30.44 16.71
C ASN A 434 22.60 30.35 15.68
N ARG A 435 23.67 29.60 15.97
CA ARG A 435 24.83 29.50 15.06
C ARG A 435 24.49 28.90 13.70
N SER A 436 23.45 28.07 13.61
CA SER A 436 22.95 27.56 12.33
C SER A 436 21.94 28.48 11.63
N SER A 437 21.11 29.26 12.35
CA SER A 437 20.09 30.12 11.71
C SER A 437 20.71 31.16 10.77
N GLY A 438 21.76 31.85 11.21
CA GLY A 438 22.37 32.93 10.43
C GLY A 438 22.99 32.46 9.12
N SER A 439 23.64 31.28 9.11
CA SER A 439 24.23 30.71 7.88
C SER A 439 23.16 30.22 6.91
N LEU A 440 22.09 29.58 7.41
CA LEU A 440 20.97 29.11 6.60
C LEU A 440 20.23 30.27 5.91
N ILE A 441 19.97 31.36 6.63
CA ILE A 441 19.37 32.57 6.06
C ILE A 441 20.29 33.19 5.00
N HIS A 442 21.60 33.25 5.25
CA HIS A 442 22.55 33.81 4.29
C HIS A 442 22.60 33.01 2.99
N GLY A 443 22.67 31.69 3.08
CA GLY A 443 22.65 30.79 1.92
C GLY A 443 21.39 30.91 1.08
N GLU A 444 20.22 31.01 1.72
CA GLU A 444 18.94 31.24 1.04
C GLU A 444 18.87 32.62 0.38
N ILE A 445 19.33 33.69 1.04
CA ILE A 445 19.41 35.04 0.44
C ILE A 445 20.27 35.01 -0.83
N VAL A 446 21.46 34.40 -0.74
CA VAL A 446 22.40 34.26 -1.88
C VAL A 446 21.77 33.44 -3.01
N SER A 447 21.15 32.30 -2.68
CA SER A 447 20.45 31.44 -3.65
C SER A 447 19.34 32.19 -4.38
N LYS A 448 18.47 32.90 -3.67
CA LYS A 448 17.34 33.63 -4.25
C LYS A 448 17.75 34.85 -5.08
N ILE A 449 18.80 35.58 -4.69
CA ILE A 449 19.34 36.69 -5.50
C ILE A 449 19.98 36.14 -6.78
N ASN A 450 20.77 35.06 -6.70
CA ASN A 450 21.34 34.39 -7.87
C ASN A 450 20.25 33.90 -8.83
N ALA A 451 19.19 33.27 -8.32
CA ALA A 451 18.06 32.81 -9.13
C ALA A 451 17.29 33.95 -9.81
N ALA A 452 17.25 35.16 -9.23
CA ALA A 452 16.64 36.34 -9.84
C ALA A 452 17.49 36.93 -10.98
N ILE A 453 18.82 36.97 -10.85
CA ILE A 453 19.72 37.58 -11.85
C ILE A 453 20.16 36.60 -12.96
N GLN A 454 20.12 35.28 -12.72
CA GLN A 454 20.55 34.24 -13.66
C GLN A 454 19.89 34.33 -15.06
N PRO A 455 18.60 34.65 -15.23
CA PRO A 455 17.97 34.81 -16.54
C PRO A 455 18.60 35.93 -17.40
N GLU A 456 19.13 36.98 -16.77
CA GLU A 456 19.75 38.12 -17.46
C GLU A 456 21.21 37.84 -17.84
N VAL A 457 21.89 37.03 -17.03
CA VAL A 457 23.24 36.51 -17.30
C VAL A 457 23.20 35.52 -18.47
N GLY A 458 22.29 34.55 -18.44
CA GLY A 458 22.14 33.54 -19.50
C GLY A 458 21.75 34.14 -20.86
N ALA A 459 21.02 35.27 -20.85
CA ALA A 459 20.69 36.04 -22.05
C ALA A 459 21.74 37.10 -22.43
N GLY A 460 22.82 37.26 -21.65
CA GLY A 460 23.90 38.23 -21.88
C GLY A 460 23.47 39.71 -21.86
N LYS A 461 22.30 40.03 -21.29
CA LYS A 461 21.61 41.33 -21.46
C LYS A 461 22.26 42.48 -20.70
N HIS A 462 22.64 42.26 -19.45
CA HIS A 462 23.19 43.29 -18.56
C HIS A 462 24.52 42.85 -17.93
N TRP A 463 24.57 41.63 -17.38
CA TRP A 463 25.78 41.04 -16.82
C TRP A 463 26.32 39.92 -17.72
N LYS A 464 27.56 40.05 -18.20
CA LYS A 464 28.23 39.02 -19.05
C LYS A 464 28.70 37.77 -18.29
N LYS A 465 28.76 37.86 -16.96
CA LYS A 465 29.01 36.78 -15.99
C LYS A 465 28.23 37.16 -14.73
N ALA A 466 27.71 36.20 -13.98
CA ALA A 466 27.02 36.45 -12.73
C ALA A 466 27.88 37.34 -11.79
N PRO A 467 27.38 38.50 -11.34
CA PRO A 467 28.07 39.34 -10.37
C PRO A 467 28.05 38.71 -8.97
N ASP A 468 28.98 39.10 -8.11
CA ASP A 468 28.97 38.74 -6.70
C ASP A 468 27.72 39.31 -5.99
N VAL A 469 27.07 38.51 -5.13
CA VAL A 469 25.82 38.91 -4.46
C VAL A 469 25.99 40.14 -3.56
N LYS A 470 27.17 40.33 -2.92
CA LYS A 470 27.45 41.55 -2.13
C LYS A 470 27.51 42.78 -3.04
N LYS A 471 28.05 42.64 -4.25
CA LYS A 471 28.02 43.69 -5.26
C LYS A 471 26.57 44.01 -5.69
N VAL A 472 25.76 42.98 -5.95
CA VAL A 472 24.33 43.16 -6.26
C VAL A 472 23.60 43.88 -5.12
N GLN A 473 23.79 43.46 -3.87
CA GLN A 473 23.16 44.08 -2.68
C GLN A 473 23.60 45.53 -2.45
N SER A 474 24.82 45.90 -2.85
CA SER A 474 25.30 47.29 -2.76
C SER A 474 24.75 48.20 -3.87
N GLU A 475 24.54 47.65 -5.08
CA GLU A 475 24.07 48.40 -6.26
C GLU A 475 22.54 48.44 -6.38
N TYR A 476 21.83 47.40 -5.93
CA TYR A 476 20.39 47.19 -6.08
C TYR A 476 19.68 47.01 -4.72
N GLN A 477 18.46 47.53 -4.63
CA GLN A 477 17.57 47.26 -3.51
C GLN A 477 16.88 45.90 -3.69
N VAL A 478 17.38 44.87 -3.00
CA VAL A 478 16.69 43.59 -2.92
C VAL A 478 15.48 43.70 -1.98
N THR A 479 14.33 43.17 -2.40
CA THR A 479 13.13 42.98 -1.60
C THR A 479 12.56 41.57 -1.77
N PHE A 480 11.90 41.07 -0.72
CA PHE A 480 11.13 39.83 -0.74
C PHE A 480 9.67 40.14 -0.39
N ALA A 481 8.72 39.63 -1.17
CA ALA A 481 7.29 39.90 -0.95
C ALA A 481 6.70 39.15 0.26
N ALA A 482 7.24 37.96 0.56
CA ALA A 482 6.86 37.12 1.69
C ALA A 482 8.09 36.39 2.30
N THR A 483 7.95 35.84 3.51
CA THR A 483 8.90 34.86 4.07
C THR A 483 8.22 33.59 4.58
N SER A 484 8.86 32.43 4.42
CA SER A 484 8.27 31.11 4.71
C SER A 484 9.06 30.31 5.78
N PRO A 485 8.48 29.97 6.95
CA PRO A 485 9.18 29.31 8.07
C PRO A 485 9.41 27.81 7.80
N THR A 486 10.44 27.50 7.02
CA THR A 486 10.69 26.14 6.47
C THR A 486 12.11 25.62 6.68
N LEU A 487 13.09 26.48 6.96
CA LEU A 487 14.48 26.06 7.18
C LEU A 487 14.62 25.38 8.56
N LYS A 488 15.22 24.19 8.59
CA LYS A 488 15.50 23.45 9.84
C LYS A 488 16.87 23.87 10.38
N VAL A 489 16.91 24.33 11.63
CA VAL A 489 18.14 24.64 12.36
C VAL A 489 18.66 23.42 13.12
N ALA A 490 19.98 23.35 13.35
CA ALA A 490 20.60 22.30 14.15
C ALA A 490 20.58 22.70 15.63
N GLY A 491 20.05 21.85 16.52
CA GLY A 491 19.86 22.17 17.94
C GLY A 491 18.39 22.30 18.32
N ASN A 492 18.09 22.98 19.42
CA ASN A 492 16.71 23.08 19.94
C ASN A 492 16.17 24.52 19.89
N SER A 493 15.48 24.89 18.80
CA SER A 493 14.85 26.20 18.65
C SER A 493 13.65 26.46 19.58
N GLY A 494 13.15 25.42 20.25
CA GLY A 494 12.17 25.55 21.34
C GLY A 494 12.80 25.96 22.69
N ASN A 495 14.13 25.93 22.79
CA ASN A 495 14.89 26.25 23.99
C ASN A 495 15.42 27.69 23.91
N PHE A 496 14.74 28.63 24.57
CA PHE A 496 15.06 30.05 24.51
C PHE A 496 14.59 30.81 25.77
N TRP A 497 15.11 32.03 25.96
CA TRP A 497 14.55 33.04 26.85
C TRP A 497 14.29 34.33 26.07
N SER A 498 13.06 34.84 26.13
CA SER A 498 12.75 36.18 25.62
C SER A 498 13.26 37.26 26.59
N VAL A 499 13.46 38.48 26.10
CA VAL A 499 13.76 39.65 26.96
C VAL A 499 12.74 39.80 28.08
N ASN A 500 11.44 39.58 27.79
CA ASN A 500 10.41 39.65 28.84
C ASN A 500 10.56 38.57 29.91
N ASP A 501 10.93 37.33 29.55
CA ASP A 501 11.21 36.28 30.55
C ASP A 501 12.36 36.69 31.49
N VAL A 502 13.45 37.23 30.92
CA VAL A 502 14.64 37.62 31.70
C VAL A 502 14.34 38.88 32.54
N SER A 503 13.81 39.94 31.92
CA SER A 503 13.50 41.21 32.61
C SER A 503 12.48 41.06 33.76
N THR A 504 11.60 40.06 33.70
CA THR A 504 10.63 39.77 34.78
C THR A 504 11.14 38.77 35.83
N GLY A 505 12.36 38.26 35.69
CA GLY A 505 12.97 37.33 36.65
C GLY A 505 12.48 35.88 36.54
N GLU A 506 11.91 35.46 35.41
CA GLU A 506 11.39 34.09 35.22
C GLU A 506 12.51 33.04 35.31
N HIS A 507 13.68 33.36 34.75
CA HIS A 507 14.89 32.55 34.85
C HIS A 507 15.36 32.34 36.30
N ALA A 508 15.17 33.33 37.18
CA ALA A 508 15.54 33.21 38.59
C ALA A 508 14.64 32.19 39.33
N LYS A 509 13.36 32.03 38.93
CA LYS A 509 12.45 31.01 39.49
C LYS A 509 12.93 29.57 39.23
N ALA A 510 13.76 29.35 38.21
CA ALA A 510 14.38 28.05 37.94
C ALA A 510 15.58 27.73 38.86
N THR A 511 15.85 28.55 39.88
CA THR A 511 16.99 28.42 40.81
C THR A 511 16.57 28.27 42.28
N LYS A 512 17.54 28.12 43.19
CA LYS A 512 17.36 28.11 44.66
C LYS A 512 18.59 28.70 45.37
N THR A 513 18.39 29.51 46.42
CA THR A 513 19.48 30.02 47.26
C THR A 513 19.86 29.01 48.35
N LEU A 514 21.15 28.69 48.45
CA LEU A 514 21.70 27.73 49.41
C LEU A 514 21.94 28.37 50.77
N THR A 515 21.69 27.62 51.87
CA THR A 515 22.03 28.06 53.23
C THR A 515 23.54 27.98 53.49
N ALA A 516 24.06 28.70 54.48
CA ALA A 516 25.46 28.60 54.90
C ALA A 516 25.90 27.15 55.20
N ALA A 517 25.03 26.35 55.83
CA ALA A 517 25.30 24.93 56.07
C ALA A 517 25.43 24.12 54.76
N GLN A 518 24.62 24.41 53.73
CA GLN A 518 24.72 23.76 52.41
C GLN A 518 25.95 24.23 51.63
N ILE A 519 26.32 25.51 51.75
CA ILE A 519 27.53 26.10 51.16
C ILE A 519 28.78 25.41 51.72
N ASN A 520 28.88 25.33 53.06
CA ASN A 520 30.01 24.73 53.75
C ASN A 520 30.09 23.21 53.51
N ALA A 521 28.96 22.49 53.57
CA ALA A 521 28.92 21.04 53.32
C ALA A 521 29.31 20.65 51.89
N LYS A 522 29.10 21.55 50.91
CA LYS A 522 29.55 21.39 49.51
C LYS A 522 30.89 22.10 49.21
N LYS A 523 31.53 22.74 50.19
CA LYS A 523 32.80 23.48 50.03
C LYS A 523 32.79 24.53 48.90
N LEU A 524 31.66 25.24 48.76
CA LEU A 524 31.43 26.22 47.68
C LEU A 524 32.08 27.59 47.94
N VAL A 525 32.67 27.76 49.13
CA VAL A 525 33.45 28.92 49.57
C VAL A 525 34.67 28.34 50.28
N GLY A 526 35.85 28.81 49.93
CA GLY A 526 37.11 28.30 50.44
C GLY A 526 37.43 28.77 51.87
N ASP A 527 38.49 28.19 52.44
CA ASP A 527 39.09 28.58 53.71
C ASP A 527 40.61 28.33 53.68
N GLU A 528 41.30 28.58 54.80
CA GLU A 528 42.75 28.39 54.93
C GLU A 528 43.22 26.96 54.59
N THR A 529 42.32 25.96 54.62
CA THR A 529 42.60 24.55 54.29
C THR A 529 42.23 24.17 52.85
N HIS A 530 41.45 24.98 52.13
CA HIS A 530 41.10 24.72 50.73
C HIS A 530 40.72 25.98 49.93
N LEU A 531 41.28 26.07 48.72
CA LEU A 531 40.90 27.04 47.71
C LEU A 531 39.74 26.47 46.89
N THR A 532 38.65 27.21 46.73
CA THR A 532 37.54 26.82 45.84
C THR A 532 37.60 27.63 44.55
N LEU A 533 37.83 26.94 43.44
CA LEU A 533 37.98 27.52 42.10
C LEU A 533 36.73 27.31 41.25
N TYR A 534 36.32 28.37 40.55
CA TYR A 534 35.24 28.37 39.57
C TYR A 534 35.77 28.68 38.15
N PRO A 535 35.10 28.21 37.08
CA PRO A 535 35.54 28.49 35.71
C PRO A 535 35.37 29.96 35.29
N ARG A 536 34.50 30.76 35.94
CA ARG A 536 34.29 32.18 35.59
C ARG A 536 33.72 33.02 36.72
N ALA A 537 33.79 34.34 36.57
CA ALA A 537 33.31 35.35 37.53
C ALA A 537 31.85 35.17 37.97
N GLY A 538 31.01 34.62 37.09
CA GLY A 538 29.59 34.38 37.37
C GLY A 538 29.30 33.15 38.24
N GLY A 539 30.20 32.18 38.30
CA GLY A 539 29.91 30.85 38.86
C GLY A 539 30.40 29.68 37.99
N GLY A 540 29.79 28.51 38.20
CA GLY A 540 30.01 27.27 37.47
C GLY A 540 30.06 26.06 38.40
N GLY A 541 30.68 24.96 37.96
CA GLY A 541 31.12 23.87 38.82
C GLY A 541 32.19 24.35 39.80
N ALA A 542 32.16 23.83 41.02
CA ALA A 542 33.09 24.19 42.09
C ALA A 542 34.23 23.16 42.19
N HIS A 543 35.47 23.62 42.06
CA HIS A 543 36.65 22.77 42.09
C HIS A 543 37.43 23.03 43.39
N VAL A 544 37.32 22.09 44.32
CA VAL A 544 37.93 22.17 45.66
C VAL A 544 39.38 21.68 45.60
N ILE A 545 40.31 22.60 45.88
CA ILE A 545 41.76 22.37 45.84
C ILE A 545 42.30 22.47 47.27
N PRO A 546 42.92 21.42 47.86
CA PRO A 546 43.51 21.51 49.19
C PRO A 546 44.61 22.58 49.24
N TRP A 547 44.58 23.42 50.27
CA TRP A 547 45.43 24.61 50.39
C TRP A 547 46.28 24.59 51.66
N LYS A 548 47.42 25.30 51.61
CA LYS A 548 48.31 25.57 52.74
C LYS A 548 48.90 26.98 52.60
N PRO A 549 48.56 27.94 53.48
CA PRO A 549 49.00 29.33 53.33
C PRO A 549 50.52 29.49 53.34
N ASP A 550 51.20 28.83 54.29
CA ASP A 550 52.62 29.04 54.59
C ASP A 550 53.59 28.68 53.47
N THR A 551 53.14 27.88 52.49
CA THR A 551 53.99 27.35 51.42
C THR A 551 53.61 27.81 50.02
N ASN A 552 52.42 28.44 49.86
CA ASN A 552 51.81 28.79 48.56
C ASN A 552 51.84 27.64 47.54
N THR A 553 51.89 26.39 48.03
CA THR A 553 51.84 25.17 47.21
C THR A 553 50.48 24.51 47.36
N PRO A 554 49.82 24.15 46.26
CA PRO A 554 48.62 23.33 46.32
C PRO A 554 48.94 21.97 46.93
N GLY A 555 47.98 21.37 47.62
CA GLY A 555 47.99 19.93 47.84
C GLY A 555 48.10 19.24 46.49
N ALA A 556 49.11 18.37 46.34
CA ALA A 556 49.53 17.86 45.04
C ALA A 556 48.35 17.37 44.18
N PHE A 557 48.22 17.89 42.96
CA PHE A 557 47.04 17.70 42.09
C PHE A 557 46.75 16.24 41.66
N GLY A 558 47.55 15.27 42.11
CA GLY A 558 47.22 13.83 42.05
C GLY A 558 47.06 13.27 40.64
N GLY A 559 47.61 13.95 39.62
CA GLY A 559 47.42 13.62 38.20
C GLY A 559 46.00 13.89 37.68
N LYS A 560 45.10 14.49 38.47
CA LYS A 560 43.74 14.82 38.05
C LYS A 560 43.71 16.24 37.49
N GLY A 561 43.24 16.38 36.25
CA GLY A 561 42.94 17.69 35.67
C GLY A 561 41.89 18.42 36.49
N ILE A 562 42.09 19.71 36.73
CA ILE A 562 41.17 20.53 37.54
C ILE A 562 39.92 20.84 36.70
N PHE A 563 40.13 21.29 35.47
CA PHE A 563 39.09 21.39 34.46
C PHE A 563 39.29 20.33 33.38
N LYS A 564 38.28 20.11 32.54
CA LYS A 564 38.31 19.10 31.48
C LYS A 564 39.50 19.34 30.53
N ASN A 565 40.36 18.34 30.43
CA ASN A 565 41.64 18.36 29.70
C ASN A 565 42.63 19.49 30.07
N PHE A 566 42.51 20.11 31.26
CA PHE A 566 43.50 21.06 31.78
C PHE A 566 44.20 20.47 33.02
N ILE A 567 45.48 20.12 32.86
CA ILE A 567 46.31 19.57 33.93
C ILE A 567 47.08 20.72 34.57
N ALA A 568 46.64 21.17 35.74
CA ALA A 568 47.35 22.19 36.50
C ALA A 568 48.70 21.65 36.98
N THR A 569 49.75 22.45 36.81
CA THR A 569 51.12 22.18 37.26
C THR A 569 51.50 23.06 38.45
N GLY A 570 50.86 24.22 38.60
CA GLY A 570 51.00 25.11 39.74
C GLY A 570 49.78 26.00 39.92
N ILE A 571 49.61 26.52 41.13
CA ILE A 571 48.65 27.58 41.43
C ILE A 571 49.28 28.44 42.53
N THR A 572 49.12 29.76 42.41
CA THR A 572 49.53 30.71 43.45
C THR A 572 48.32 31.55 43.81
N TYR A 573 48.18 31.88 45.09
CA TYR A 573 47.07 32.70 45.57
C TYR A 573 47.47 33.48 46.82
N ALA A 574 47.03 34.74 46.89
CA ALA A 574 47.16 35.59 48.06
C ALA A 574 45.82 36.30 48.34
N PRO A 575 45.26 36.17 49.56
CA PRO A 575 44.05 36.88 49.96
C PRO A 575 44.13 38.38 49.70
N GLY A 576 43.09 38.93 49.06
CA GLY A 576 43.01 40.34 48.68
C GLY A 576 43.62 40.68 47.31
N ALA A 577 44.54 39.85 46.80
CA ALA A 577 45.28 40.10 45.56
C ALA A 577 44.89 39.16 44.40
N GLY A 578 44.24 38.03 44.69
CA GLY A 578 43.97 36.99 43.70
C GLY A 578 45.21 36.13 43.47
N GLY A 579 45.44 35.69 42.23
CA GLY A 579 46.53 34.74 41.95
C GLY A 579 46.70 34.36 40.48
N THR A 580 47.33 33.21 40.25
CA THR A 580 47.50 32.60 38.93
C THR A 580 47.39 31.09 39.00
N ILE A 581 46.93 30.46 37.93
CA ILE A 581 46.93 29.01 37.73
C ILE A 581 47.73 28.67 36.47
N THR A 582 48.72 27.81 36.61
CA THR A 582 49.57 27.33 35.52
C THR A 582 49.28 25.87 35.24
N GLY A 583 49.31 25.48 33.98
CA GLY A 583 49.06 24.09 33.59
C GLY A 583 49.12 23.86 32.09
N THR A 584 49.02 22.60 31.70
CA THR A 584 48.97 22.17 30.32
C THR A 584 47.52 21.93 29.89
N LYS A 585 47.02 22.71 28.92
CA LYS A 585 45.76 22.40 28.23
C LYS A 585 46.06 21.41 27.11
N LYS A 586 45.40 20.25 27.16
CA LYS A 586 45.38 19.25 26.09
C LYS A 586 44.10 19.40 25.26
N PHE A 587 44.16 18.98 24.00
CA PHE A 587 43.03 18.95 23.08
C PHE A 587 42.77 17.51 22.62
N GLY A 588 41.57 17.19 22.15
CA GLY A 588 41.26 15.84 21.69
C GLY A 588 42.10 15.44 20.47
N LYS A 589 42.65 14.22 20.47
CA LYS A 589 43.38 13.60 19.35
C LYS A 589 44.53 14.45 18.77
N ASP A 590 45.28 15.14 19.63
CA ASP A 590 46.55 15.84 19.30
C ASP A 590 46.49 16.86 18.15
N LEU A 591 45.28 17.29 17.77
CA LEU A 591 45.04 18.20 16.64
C LEU A 591 45.65 19.60 16.88
N LEU A 592 45.60 20.08 18.13
CA LEU A 592 46.25 21.30 18.59
C LEU A 592 47.35 20.93 19.59
N GLU A 593 48.47 21.65 19.53
CA GLU A 593 49.63 21.42 20.41
C GLU A 593 49.25 21.57 21.90
N GLU A 594 49.86 20.74 22.76
CA GLU A 594 49.68 20.83 24.21
C GLU A 594 50.25 22.15 24.75
N LYS A 595 49.37 23.12 25.01
CA LYS A 595 49.79 24.47 25.38
C LYS A 595 49.94 24.58 26.89
N THR A 596 51.15 24.90 27.34
CA THR A 596 51.36 25.42 28.70
C THR A 596 50.77 26.83 28.76
N VAL A 597 49.77 27.02 29.60
CA VAL A 597 49.04 28.28 29.78
C VAL A 597 49.11 28.73 31.24
N SER A 598 49.10 30.05 31.43
CA SER A 598 48.99 30.71 32.72
C SER A 598 47.75 31.60 32.68
N TRP A 599 46.76 31.28 33.51
CA TRP A 599 45.54 32.06 33.63
C TRP A 599 45.53 32.81 34.95
N LYS A 600 45.04 34.06 34.93
CA LYS A 600 44.89 34.87 36.13
C LYS A 600 43.69 34.36 36.93
N LEU A 601 43.87 34.33 38.25
CA LEU A 601 42.80 34.08 39.21
C LEU A 601 42.38 35.39 39.88
N SER A 602 41.07 35.61 39.92
CA SER A 602 40.42 36.75 40.56
C SER A 602 39.43 36.25 41.60
N GLU A 603 39.22 36.99 42.69
CA GLU A 603 38.40 36.54 43.82
C GLU A 603 36.91 36.80 43.60
N MET A 604 36.06 35.90 44.10
CA MET A 604 34.61 36.07 44.07
C MET A 604 34.16 37.07 45.15
N GLU A 605 34.12 38.35 44.78
CA GLU A 605 33.46 39.42 45.54
C GLU A 605 33.82 39.46 47.03
N GLY A 606 35.12 39.53 47.33
CA GLY A 606 35.61 39.65 48.70
C GLY A 606 35.41 38.42 49.58
N LEU A 607 35.12 37.25 48.97
CA LEU A 607 35.34 35.96 49.60
C LEU A 607 36.79 35.53 49.43
N ASP A 608 37.54 35.53 50.53
CA ASP A 608 38.88 34.96 50.56
C ASP A 608 38.83 33.46 50.24
N TYR A 609 39.93 32.91 49.72
CA TYR A 609 40.10 31.53 49.27
C TYR A 609 39.07 31.05 48.20
N THR A 610 38.28 31.95 47.63
CA THR A 610 37.22 31.64 46.65
C THR A 610 37.46 32.42 45.37
N VAL A 611 37.87 31.73 44.31
CA VAL A 611 38.46 32.35 43.10
C VAL A 611 37.81 31.85 41.81
N TYR A 612 38.03 32.59 40.73
CA TYR A 612 37.62 32.23 39.38
C TYR A 612 38.71 32.55 38.35
N VAL A 613 38.64 31.87 37.19
CA VAL A 613 39.54 32.12 36.05
C VAL A 613 39.12 33.37 35.27
N ASP A 614 40.04 34.29 35.05
CA ASP A 614 39.81 35.53 34.31
C ASP A 614 39.73 35.30 32.79
N LYS A 615 38.57 35.60 32.17
CA LYS A 615 38.29 35.36 30.73
C LYS A 615 39.33 36.02 29.80
N ALA A 616 39.80 37.22 30.13
CA ALA A 616 40.76 37.94 29.30
C ALA A 616 42.13 37.24 29.32
N SER A 617 42.54 36.69 30.48
CA SER A 617 43.76 35.88 30.57
C SER A 617 43.67 34.55 29.81
N VAL A 618 42.48 33.91 29.77
CA VAL A 618 42.26 32.70 28.96
C VAL A 618 42.40 33.04 27.48
N LEU A 619 41.68 34.06 26.99
CA LEU A 619 41.76 34.53 25.60
C LEU A 619 43.20 34.91 25.21
N ALA A 620 43.91 35.67 26.05
CA ALA A 620 45.30 36.06 25.79
C ALA A 620 46.25 34.85 25.72
N SER A 621 46.05 33.84 26.58
CA SER A 621 46.84 32.60 26.53
C SER A 621 46.55 31.76 25.27
N MET A 622 45.35 31.87 24.70
CA MET A 622 44.88 31.12 23.53
C MET A 622 45.10 31.86 22.20
N GLY A 623 45.30 33.18 22.22
CA GLY A 623 45.12 34.08 21.08
C GLY A 623 45.92 33.78 19.80
N THR A 624 47.06 33.10 19.93
CA THR A 624 47.71 32.39 18.82
C THR A 624 47.82 30.91 19.15
N ALA A 625 47.26 30.07 18.29
CA ALA A 625 47.41 28.62 18.36
C ALA A 625 47.89 28.08 17.01
N THR A 626 48.83 27.14 17.07
CA THR A 626 49.36 26.39 15.95
C THR A 626 48.78 24.98 15.97
N LEU A 627 48.15 24.59 14.85
CA LEU A 627 48.00 23.18 14.50
C LEU A 627 49.39 22.70 14.00
N PRO A 628 49.89 21.53 14.40
CA PRO A 628 51.18 21.02 13.93
C PRO A 628 51.26 20.98 12.40
N GLY A 629 52.22 21.70 11.82
CA GLY A 629 52.44 21.74 10.37
C GLY A 629 51.43 22.58 9.56
N MET A 630 50.57 23.38 10.19
CA MET A 630 49.62 24.27 9.50
C MET A 630 49.72 25.73 9.99
N SER A 631 48.75 26.54 9.57
CA SER A 631 48.77 28.00 9.61
C SER A 631 48.17 28.59 10.92
N PRO A 632 48.44 29.88 11.23
CA PRO A 632 47.98 30.50 12.46
C PRO A 632 46.44 30.51 12.59
N ILE A 633 45.95 30.11 13.76
CA ILE A 633 44.56 30.31 14.18
C ILE A 633 44.44 31.58 15.02
N THR A 634 43.44 32.40 14.69
CA THR A 634 42.99 33.51 15.53
C THR A 634 41.62 33.18 16.11
N PHE A 635 41.55 33.00 17.44
CA PHE A 635 40.27 32.88 18.15
C PHE A 635 39.63 34.26 18.37
N SER A 636 38.38 34.41 17.98
CA SER A 636 37.59 35.65 18.13
C SER A 636 36.75 35.66 19.41
N GLU A 637 36.31 34.50 19.90
CA GLU A 637 35.81 34.32 21.26
C GLU A 637 36.35 33.04 21.91
N VAL A 638 36.62 33.13 23.22
CA VAL A 638 36.99 32.00 24.09
C VAL A 638 36.21 32.15 25.40
N ASP A 639 35.57 31.08 25.86
CA ASP A 639 34.83 31.01 27.13
C ASP A 639 35.13 29.67 27.83
N LEU A 640 34.90 29.61 29.14
CA LEU A 640 34.89 28.35 29.89
C LEU A 640 33.45 27.95 30.18
N ASP A 641 33.08 26.72 29.82
CA ASP A 641 31.78 26.14 30.11
C ASP A 641 31.58 25.94 31.63
N ASP A 642 30.39 25.49 32.05
CA ASP A 642 30.11 25.35 33.47
C ASP A 642 30.86 24.18 34.16
N HIS A 643 31.61 23.38 33.39
CA HIS A 643 32.52 22.32 33.86
C HIS A 643 34.01 22.65 33.56
N GLY A 644 34.31 23.87 33.09
CA GLY A 644 35.65 24.32 32.70
C GLY A 644 36.20 23.71 31.40
N ALA A 645 35.37 23.04 30.60
CA ALA A 645 35.71 22.73 29.22
C ALA A 645 35.89 24.03 28.43
N LEU A 646 36.81 24.00 27.46
CA LEU A 646 37.15 25.18 26.66
C LEU A 646 36.19 25.27 25.47
N GLY A 647 35.38 26.32 25.43
CA GLY A 647 34.64 26.74 24.25
C GLY A 647 35.43 27.83 23.52
N ALA A 648 35.70 27.65 22.23
CA ALA A 648 36.37 28.68 21.42
C ALA A 648 35.86 28.69 19.99
N THR A 649 35.77 29.88 19.39
CA THR A 649 35.46 30.09 17.98
C THR A 649 36.49 31.02 17.35
N GLY A 650 36.81 30.79 16.09
CA GLY A 650 37.83 31.55 15.38
C GLY A 650 37.84 31.25 13.89
N VAL A 651 38.81 31.85 13.20
CA VAL A 651 39.06 31.62 11.77
C VAL A 651 40.51 31.18 11.60
N LEU A 652 40.69 30.11 10.82
CA LEU A 652 41.97 29.67 10.30
C LEU A 652 42.09 30.21 8.86
N ARG A 653 43.16 30.96 8.59
CA ARG A 653 43.53 31.41 7.25
C ARG A 653 44.76 30.64 6.79
N PRO A 654 44.67 29.75 5.79
CA PRO A 654 45.82 28.98 5.33
C PRO A 654 46.88 29.89 4.72
N SER A 655 48.13 29.62 5.07
CA SER A 655 49.36 30.23 4.54
C SER A 655 50.05 29.34 3.50
N LEU A 656 49.37 28.27 3.07
CA LEU A 656 49.79 27.40 1.98
C LEU A 656 49.36 28.05 0.66
N PRO A 657 50.27 28.27 -0.32
CA PRO A 657 49.93 28.97 -1.57
C PRO A 657 48.80 28.35 -2.42
N LEU A 658 48.46 27.07 -2.18
CA LEU A 658 47.34 26.38 -2.84
C LEU A 658 45.97 26.63 -2.16
N LEU A 659 45.98 27.16 -0.94
CA LEU A 659 44.81 27.42 -0.08
C LEU A 659 44.76 28.88 0.42
N ASP A 660 45.59 29.74 -0.15
CA ASP A 660 45.65 31.17 0.20
C ASP A 660 44.34 31.87 -0.15
N GLY A 661 43.95 32.86 0.66
CA GLY A 661 42.66 33.54 0.58
C GLY A 661 41.45 32.73 1.07
N LEU A 662 41.60 31.45 1.43
CA LEU A 662 40.50 30.67 2.02
C LEU A 662 40.30 31.06 3.51
N GLU A 663 39.05 31.26 3.92
CA GLU A 663 38.69 31.31 5.34
C GLU A 663 38.03 29.99 5.75
N ILE A 664 38.58 29.35 6.79
CA ILE A 664 38.07 28.10 7.37
C ILE A 664 37.63 28.41 8.80
N ASP A 665 36.37 28.17 9.13
CA ASP A 665 35.86 28.33 10.49
C ASP A 665 36.44 27.24 11.39
N ILE A 666 36.91 27.61 12.59
CA ILE A 666 37.29 26.67 13.63
C ILE A 666 36.38 26.83 14.86
N THR A 667 35.80 25.71 15.28
CA THR A 667 35.03 25.59 16.52
C THR A 667 35.68 24.56 17.44
N VAL A 668 35.91 24.95 18.69
CA VAL A 668 36.30 24.07 19.78
C VAL A 668 35.12 24.00 20.76
N ALA A 669 34.57 22.80 20.95
CA ALA A 669 33.45 22.55 21.85
C ALA A 669 33.61 21.18 22.51
N ASP A 670 33.46 21.09 23.84
CA ASP A 670 33.64 19.86 24.63
C ASP A 670 34.95 19.11 24.33
N ASP A 671 36.02 19.87 24.07
CA ASP A 671 37.36 19.41 23.64
C ASP A 671 37.41 18.72 22.27
N GLN A 672 36.30 18.72 21.53
CA GLN A 672 36.30 18.45 20.10
C GLN A 672 36.73 19.68 19.31
N VAL A 673 37.66 19.50 18.39
CA VAL A 673 38.03 20.51 17.38
C VAL A 673 37.35 20.14 16.07
N TRP A 674 36.61 21.08 15.50
CA TRP A 674 36.04 21.00 14.16
C TRP A 674 36.55 22.16 13.30
N LEU A 675 37.09 21.83 12.13
CA LEU A 675 37.38 22.75 11.04
C LEU A 675 36.26 22.61 10.01
N SER A 676 35.64 23.71 9.58
CA SER A 676 34.56 23.69 8.59
C SER A 676 34.74 24.74 7.50
N LYS A 677 34.49 24.32 6.25
CA LYS A 677 34.41 25.21 5.10
C LYS A 677 33.08 24.97 4.38
N THR A 678 32.25 26.01 4.34
CA THR A 678 31.14 26.11 3.39
C THR A 678 31.69 26.70 2.08
N PHE A 679 31.50 25.99 0.98
CA PHE A 679 31.88 26.42 -0.36
C PHE A 679 30.74 27.22 -0.98
N SER A 680 30.99 28.48 -1.31
CA SER A 680 30.08 29.29 -2.12
C SER A 680 30.23 28.95 -3.61
N GLY A 681 29.20 29.26 -4.42
CA GLY A 681 29.12 28.88 -5.84
C GLY A 681 30.41 29.02 -6.69
N PRO A 682 31.14 30.15 -6.67
CA PRO A 682 32.35 30.32 -7.49
C PRO A 682 33.61 29.65 -6.91
N GLU A 683 33.60 29.13 -5.68
CA GLU A 683 34.75 28.46 -5.06
C GLU A 683 34.88 26.99 -5.50
N LEU A 684 33.81 26.39 -6.01
CA LEU A 684 33.77 24.98 -6.41
C LEU A 684 33.85 24.83 -7.94
N ALA A 685 35.05 24.60 -8.46
CA ALA A 685 35.27 24.33 -9.88
C ALA A 685 35.22 22.83 -10.19
N LEU A 686 34.25 22.40 -11.00
CA LEU A 686 34.15 21.04 -11.53
C LEU A 686 34.81 20.95 -12.92
N PRO A 687 35.49 19.83 -13.26
CA PRO A 687 36.17 19.70 -14.56
C PRO A 687 35.19 19.44 -15.72
N GLY A 688 35.58 19.89 -16.92
CA GLY A 688 34.82 19.66 -18.15
C GLY A 688 33.76 20.74 -18.43
N PRO A 689 32.67 20.42 -19.15
CA PRO A 689 31.60 21.37 -19.50
C PRO A 689 30.62 21.66 -18.33
N VAL A 690 31.02 21.35 -17.09
CA VAL A 690 30.20 21.43 -15.89
C VAL A 690 30.40 22.79 -15.22
N GLN A 691 29.35 23.60 -15.13
CA GLN A 691 29.36 24.89 -14.45
C GLN A 691 28.59 24.80 -13.14
N VAL A 692 29.22 25.06 -12.00
CA VAL A 692 28.52 25.18 -10.71
C VAL A 692 27.73 26.49 -10.69
N MET A 693 26.42 26.39 -10.49
CA MET A 693 25.47 27.51 -10.42
C MET A 693 25.32 28.01 -8.98
N SER A 694 25.32 27.08 -8.02
CA SER A 694 25.10 27.34 -6.59
C SER A 694 25.78 26.24 -5.78
N SER A 695 26.23 26.59 -4.57
CA SER A 695 26.76 25.63 -3.60
C SER A 695 26.43 26.11 -2.19
N THR A 696 25.91 25.19 -1.38
CA THR A 696 25.82 25.28 0.09
C THR A 696 26.68 24.20 0.76
N LEU A 697 27.41 23.40 -0.04
CA LEU A 697 28.23 22.28 0.40
C LEU A 697 29.18 22.70 1.53
N THR A 698 28.97 22.11 2.69
CA THR A 698 29.78 22.29 3.88
C THR A 698 30.53 21.01 4.18
N VAL A 699 31.85 21.09 4.08
CA VAL A 699 32.77 20.02 4.51
C VAL A 699 33.32 20.40 5.87
N ALA A 700 33.12 19.55 6.86
CA ALA A 700 33.65 19.74 8.21
C ALA A 700 34.43 18.51 8.67
N ALA A 701 35.69 18.71 9.05
CA ALA A 701 36.58 17.65 9.52
C ALA A 701 37.09 17.98 10.92
N GLY A 702 37.22 16.97 11.78
CA GLY A 702 37.58 17.21 13.17
C GLY A 702 37.79 15.96 14.00
N THR A 703 37.97 16.16 15.30
CA THR A 703 38.14 15.07 16.28
C THR A 703 36.98 14.08 16.27
N GLY A 704 35.77 14.54 15.93
CA GLY A 704 34.55 13.74 15.87
C GLY A 704 34.31 13.03 14.53
N GLY A 705 35.15 13.25 13.51
CA GLY A 705 35.01 12.61 12.21
C GLY A 705 35.07 13.57 11.01
N LEU A 706 34.53 13.13 9.88
CA LEU A 706 34.30 13.93 8.67
C LEU A 706 32.79 14.01 8.41
N LYS A 707 32.23 15.22 8.44
CA LYS A 707 30.85 15.53 8.06
C LYS A 707 30.83 16.20 6.68
N VAL A 708 29.88 15.80 5.84
CA VAL A 708 29.56 16.47 4.56
C VAL A 708 28.06 16.73 4.53
N ASP A 709 27.66 17.97 4.23
CA ASP A 709 26.28 18.43 4.36
C ASP A 709 26.00 19.58 3.39
N GLY A 710 24.92 19.49 2.60
CA GLY A 710 24.47 20.54 1.68
C GLY A 710 24.48 20.15 0.20
N ASP A 711 24.15 21.13 -0.64
CA ASP A 711 23.84 20.95 -2.06
C ASP A 711 24.85 21.64 -2.98
N VAL A 712 25.01 21.11 -4.19
CA VAL A 712 25.71 21.72 -5.32
C VAL A 712 24.79 21.68 -6.54
N ASP A 713 24.30 22.84 -6.98
CA ASP A 713 23.58 22.98 -8.25
C ASP A 713 24.57 23.16 -9.39
N TYR A 714 24.42 22.40 -10.47
CA TYR A 714 25.30 22.45 -11.64
C TYR A 714 24.52 22.45 -12.96
N GLU A 715 25.16 22.98 -14.01
CA GLU A 715 24.65 22.95 -15.39
C GLU A 715 25.71 22.32 -16.31
N ILE A 716 25.28 21.42 -17.19
CA ILE A 716 26.10 20.94 -18.30
C ILE A 716 25.59 21.62 -19.57
N THR A 717 26.42 22.50 -20.12
CA THR A 717 26.03 23.40 -21.23
C THR A 717 25.48 22.64 -22.43
N LYS A 718 24.23 22.94 -22.82
CA LYS A 718 23.42 22.27 -23.88
C LYS A 718 23.00 20.81 -23.61
N LEU A 719 23.13 20.32 -22.37
CA LEU A 719 22.71 18.95 -22.01
C LEU A 719 21.64 18.92 -20.92
N GLY A 720 21.75 19.77 -19.90
CA GLY A 720 20.81 19.77 -18.77
C GLY A 720 21.36 20.42 -17.49
N LYS A 721 20.57 20.35 -16.42
CA LYS A 721 20.89 20.89 -15.08
C LYS A 721 20.73 19.81 -14.03
N GLY A 722 21.52 19.84 -12.97
CA GLY A 722 21.44 18.85 -11.91
C GLY A 722 21.78 19.42 -10.53
N ARG A 723 21.54 18.60 -9.51
CA ARG A 723 21.95 18.85 -8.14
C ARG A 723 22.65 17.63 -7.57
N ILE A 724 23.75 17.85 -6.85
CA ILE A 724 24.38 16.85 -5.99
C ILE A 724 24.12 17.25 -4.54
N SER A 725 23.39 16.43 -3.80
CA SER A 725 23.15 16.57 -2.37
C SER A 725 24.10 15.63 -1.61
N GLY A 726 24.97 16.18 -0.77
CA GLY A 726 25.82 15.43 0.15
C GLY A 726 25.24 15.45 1.56
N MET A 727 25.10 14.28 2.19
CA MET A 727 24.57 14.15 3.54
C MET A 727 25.24 12.97 4.26
N GLY A 728 26.14 13.23 5.20
CA GLY A 728 26.76 12.16 5.96
C GLY A 728 27.73 12.59 7.06
N SER A 729 28.09 11.61 7.90
CA SER A 729 29.13 11.72 8.92
C SER A 729 29.88 10.40 9.04
N PHE A 730 31.20 10.43 8.83
CA PHE A 730 32.13 9.32 8.98
C PHE A 730 32.90 9.44 10.30
N GLY A 731 33.17 8.33 10.99
CA GLY A 731 34.09 8.29 12.14
C GLY A 731 33.50 8.66 13.50
N GLY A 732 32.19 8.93 13.56
CA GLY A 732 31.41 8.92 14.80
C GLY A 732 31.05 7.50 15.25
N GLY A 733 30.36 7.38 16.39
CA GLY A 733 29.82 6.11 16.89
C GLY A 733 28.62 5.57 16.07
N LYS A 734 27.94 4.54 16.58
CA LYS A 734 26.75 3.93 15.95
C LYS A 734 25.77 5.00 15.44
N GLY A 735 25.52 5.00 14.13
CA GLY A 735 24.74 6.04 13.44
C GLY A 735 25.54 6.87 12.43
N ALA A 736 26.87 6.70 12.37
CA ALA A 736 27.66 7.15 11.24
C ALA A 736 27.17 6.51 9.92
N GLY A 737 27.05 7.31 8.87
CA GLY A 737 26.50 6.92 7.58
C GLY A 737 26.76 8.00 6.53
N PHE A 738 26.87 7.58 5.27
CA PHE A 738 27.21 8.45 4.15
C PHE A 738 26.20 8.30 3.02
N GLY A 739 25.59 9.43 2.63
CA GLY A 739 24.71 9.57 1.49
C GLY A 739 25.26 10.60 0.50
N ILE A 740 25.37 10.22 -0.77
CA ILE A 740 25.38 11.17 -1.89
C ILE A 740 24.20 10.84 -2.78
N LYS A 741 23.44 11.87 -3.19
CA LYS A 741 22.32 11.75 -4.12
C LYS A 741 22.44 12.82 -5.19
N GLY A 742 22.56 12.40 -6.44
CA GLY A 742 22.57 13.24 -7.62
C GLY A 742 21.23 13.18 -8.37
N ASN A 743 20.79 14.30 -8.90
CA ASN A 743 19.78 14.34 -9.97
C ASN A 743 20.30 15.17 -11.16
N PHE A 744 19.80 14.88 -12.35
CA PHE A 744 20.09 15.59 -13.58
C PHE A 744 18.87 15.58 -14.50
N GLU A 745 18.35 16.76 -14.83
CA GLU A 745 17.23 16.98 -15.74
C GLU A 745 17.77 17.45 -17.10
N LEU A 746 17.38 16.75 -18.16
CA LEU A 746 17.89 16.99 -19.51
C LEU A 746 17.22 18.20 -20.17
N ASP A 747 17.87 18.75 -21.18
CA ASP A 747 17.37 19.88 -21.98
C ASP A 747 16.05 19.51 -22.70
N LYS A 748 15.00 20.30 -22.42
CA LYS A 748 13.61 20.06 -22.88
C LYS A 748 13.37 20.50 -24.34
N THR A 749 14.42 20.89 -25.08
CA THR A 749 14.33 21.07 -26.53
C THR A 749 14.10 19.72 -27.24
N VAL A 750 14.81 18.66 -26.83
CA VAL A 750 14.71 17.32 -27.45
C VAL A 750 13.67 16.44 -26.76
N PHE A 751 13.68 16.39 -25.43
CA PHE A 751 12.79 15.56 -24.62
C PHE A 751 11.62 16.36 -24.04
N ASP A 752 10.53 15.68 -23.71
CA ASP A 752 9.34 16.29 -23.11
C ASP A 752 9.14 15.85 -21.65
N GLY A 753 8.44 16.66 -20.86
CA GLY A 753 8.04 16.29 -19.50
C GLY A 753 9.20 16.03 -18.52
N GLU A 754 9.30 14.78 -18.05
CA GLU A 754 10.11 14.32 -16.91
C GLU A 754 11.44 13.67 -17.33
N ALA A 755 12.13 14.24 -18.33
CA ALA A 755 13.45 13.79 -18.78
C ALA A 755 14.51 13.97 -17.68
N ARG A 756 14.68 12.97 -16.81
CA ARG A 756 15.39 13.08 -15.53
C ARG A 756 16.10 11.77 -15.16
N ILE A 757 17.34 11.91 -14.72
CA ILE A 757 18.19 10.86 -14.16
C ILE A 757 18.38 11.16 -12.67
N GLU A 758 18.31 10.15 -11.82
CA GLU A 758 18.71 10.20 -10.42
C GLU A 758 19.67 9.05 -10.11
N ALA A 759 20.70 9.30 -9.31
CA ALA A 759 21.59 8.26 -8.82
C ALA A 759 22.04 8.56 -7.40
N GLY A 760 22.44 7.56 -6.65
CA GLY A 760 22.94 7.77 -5.31
C GLY A 760 23.69 6.58 -4.73
N TYR A 761 24.39 6.87 -3.64
CA TYR A 761 25.02 5.89 -2.78
C TYR A 761 24.59 6.21 -1.35
N GLU A 762 23.93 5.28 -0.67
CA GLU A 762 23.41 5.44 0.68
C GLU A 762 23.29 4.08 1.36
N ASN A 763 23.57 3.99 2.67
CA ASN A 763 23.52 2.72 3.42
C ASN A 763 24.35 1.59 2.77
N GLU A 764 25.54 1.94 2.27
CA GLU A 764 26.49 1.04 1.57
C GLU A 764 26.01 0.49 0.21
N ALA A 765 24.83 0.88 -0.28
CA ALA A 765 24.29 0.47 -1.57
C ALA A 765 24.32 1.60 -2.61
N PHE A 766 24.70 1.28 -3.85
CA PHE A 766 24.52 2.15 -5.02
C PHE A 766 23.15 1.92 -5.66
N TRP A 767 22.53 3.00 -6.16
CA TRP A 767 21.31 2.94 -6.96
C TRP A 767 21.31 4.01 -8.05
N ALA A 768 20.57 3.74 -9.13
CA ALA A 768 20.28 4.69 -10.19
C ALA A 768 18.86 4.47 -10.74
N LYS A 769 18.27 5.51 -11.30
CA LYS A 769 17.05 5.44 -12.12
C LYS A 769 17.04 6.58 -13.14
N GLY A 770 16.34 6.40 -14.25
CA GLY A 770 16.13 7.44 -15.23
C GLY A 770 14.83 7.25 -15.98
N HIS A 771 14.14 8.36 -16.25
CA HIS A 771 13.01 8.43 -17.15
C HIS A 771 13.35 9.37 -18.31
N LEU A 772 13.02 8.97 -19.53
CA LEU A 772 13.13 9.78 -20.74
C LEU A 772 11.88 9.57 -21.58
N SER A 773 11.25 10.65 -22.05
CA SER A 773 10.11 10.56 -22.95
C SER A 773 10.11 11.64 -24.04
N ILE A 774 9.43 11.32 -25.14
CA ILE A 774 9.24 12.19 -26.31
C ILE A 774 7.77 12.16 -26.74
N ALA A 775 7.23 13.33 -27.07
CA ALA A 775 5.87 13.52 -27.55
C ALA A 775 5.79 13.64 -29.08
N GLU A 776 4.56 13.77 -29.59
CA GLU A 776 4.28 13.75 -31.02
C GLU A 776 4.99 14.90 -31.77
N GLY A 777 5.65 14.57 -32.87
CA GLY A 777 6.34 15.54 -33.73
C GLY A 777 7.81 15.79 -33.39
N LYS A 778 8.33 15.31 -32.25
CA LYS A 778 9.79 15.33 -31.97
C LYS A 778 10.59 14.43 -32.91
N VAL A 779 10.04 13.26 -33.23
CA VAL A 779 10.68 12.22 -34.08
C VAL A 779 9.70 11.79 -35.16
N GLN A 780 10.14 11.84 -36.42
CA GLN A 780 9.30 11.47 -37.57
C GLN A 780 8.91 9.99 -37.51
N GLY A 781 7.61 9.71 -37.60
CA GLY A 781 7.05 8.36 -37.55
C GLY A 781 6.72 7.85 -36.14
N ILE A 782 7.06 8.59 -35.08
CA ILE A 782 6.71 8.26 -33.70
C ILE A 782 5.64 9.23 -33.19
N GLN A 783 4.62 8.70 -32.52
CA GLN A 783 3.60 9.50 -31.84
C GLN A 783 4.00 9.77 -30.38
N SER A 784 4.53 8.77 -29.69
CA SER A 784 5.24 8.95 -28.42
C SER A 784 6.20 7.80 -28.18
N ALA A 785 7.18 8.01 -27.30
CA ALA A 785 7.98 6.94 -26.73
C ALA A 785 8.43 7.30 -25.31
N SER A 786 8.64 6.29 -24.47
CA SER A 786 9.33 6.42 -23.18
C SER A 786 10.44 5.37 -23.06
N ILE A 787 11.41 5.63 -22.20
CA ILE A 787 12.23 4.60 -21.59
C ILE A 787 12.44 4.92 -20.12
N ASP A 788 12.12 3.93 -19.29
CA ASP A 788 12.38 3.87 -17.87
C ASP A 788 13.54 2.91 -17.64
N ALA A 789 14.52 3.28 -16.83
CA ALA A 789 15.65 2.41 -16.46
C ALA A 789 15.97 2.55 -14.98
N ALA A 790 16.38 1.46 -14.34
CA ALA A 790 16.72 1.42 -12.92
C ALA A 790 17.87 0.44 -12.64
N PHE A 791 18.64 0.75 -11.59
CA PHE A 791 19.56 -0.17 -10.94
C PHE A 791 19.40 -0.01 -9.42
N ALA A 792 19.07 -1.09 -8.72
CA ALA A 792 19.01 -1.15 -7.26
C ALA A 792 19.07 -2.61 -6.79
N GLN A 793 19.64 -2.86 -5.60
CA GLN A 793 19.70 -4.20 -5.00
C GLN A 793 20.26 -5.26 -5.98
N ASP A 794 21.39 -4.91 -6.60
CA ASP A 794 22.13 -5.73 -7.58
C ASP A 794 21.31 -6.23 -8.78
N THR A 795 20.20 -5.53 -9.05
CA THR A 795 19.28 -5.78 -10.16
C THR A 795 19.23 -4.56 -11.07
N PHE A 796 19.41 -4.78 -12.37
CA PHE A 796 19.16 -3.81 -13.44
C PHE A 796 17.83 -4.11 -14.11
N SER A 797 17.05 -3.07 -14.43
CA SER A 797 15.91 -3.17 -15.33
C SER A 797 15.82 -1.97 -16.26
N ALA A 798 15.31 -2.16 -17.47
CA ALA A 798 14.98 -1.09 -18.40
C ALA A 798 13.78 -1.47 -19.27
N THR A 799 12.77 -0.60 -19.35
CA THR A 799 11.55 -0.80 -20.12
C THR A 799 11.35 0.37 -21.07
N GLY A 800 11.50 0.12 -22.37
CA GLY A 800 11.11 1.04 -23.43
C GLY A 800 9.66 0.82 -23.84
N THR A 801 8.95 1.90 -24.17
CA THR A 801 7.64 1.86 -24.83
C THR A 801 7.63 2.79 -26.04
N VAL A 802 6.92 2.42 -27.10
CA VAL A 802 6.76 3.25 -28.29
C VAL A 802 5.36 3.12 -28.89
N VAL A 803 4.75 4.25 -29.20
CA VAL A 803 3.50 4.37 -29.96
C VAL A 803 3.88 4.87 -31.36
N PRO A 804 4.01 3.97 -32.36
CA PRO A 804 4.40 4.38 -33.71
C PRO A 804 3.21 4.97 -34.48
N LYS A 805 3.49 5.99 -35.28
CA LYS A 805 2.52 6.59 -36.21
C LYS A 805 2.39 5.74 -37.50
N MET A 806 2.24 4.43 -37.32
CA MET A 806 2.11 3.42 -38.36
C MET A 806 0.68 2.86 -38.45
N PRO A 807 0.24 2.33 -39.61
CA PRO A 807 -1.12 1.79 -39.77
C PRO A 807 -1.36 0.46 -39.04
N ALA A 808 -0.35 -0.41 -38.95
CA ALA A 808 -0.51 -1.80 -38.48
C ALA A 808 -0.23 -2.00 -36.99
N VAL A 809 0.65 -1.19 -36.38
CA VAL A 809 1.07 -1.32 -34.97
C VAL A 809 0.42 -0.22 -34.13
N GLU A 810 -0.15 -0.60 -33.00
CA GLU A 810 -0.72 0.30 -32.00
C GLU A 810 0.36 0.78 -31.02
N SER A 811 1.07 -0.17 -30.42
CA SER A 811 2.20 0.07 -29.53
C SER A 811 3.19 -1.09 -29.58
N ALA A 812 4.42 -0.83 -29.14
CA ALA A 812 5.42 -1.85 -28.85
C ALA A 812 6.13 -1.57 -27.51
N THR A 813 6.54 -2.62 -26.81
CA THR A 813 7.34 -2.55 -25.58
C THR A 813 8.63 -3.35 -25.72
N LEU A 814 9.65 -3.00 -24.94
CA LEU A 814 10.86 -3.81 -24.78
C LEU A 814 11.38 -3.65 -23.35
N GLY A 815 11.20 -4.70 -22.55
CA GLY A 815 11.79 -4.88 -21.23
C GLY A 815 13.12 -5.65 -21.29
N ILE A 816 14.07 -5.22 -20.47
CA ILE A 816 15.34 -5.88 -20.19
C ILE A 816 15.46 -5.97 -18.66
N GLU A 817 15.74 -7.16 -18.14
CA GLU A 817 15.98 -7.39 -16.71
C GLU A 817 17.26 -8.20 -16.51
N TYR A 818 18.06 -7.85 -15.52
CA TYR A 818 19.27 -8.59 -15.16
C TYR A 818 19.51 -8.59 -13.65
N SER A 819 19.79 -9.76 -13.09
CA SER A 819 20.42 -9.91 -11.77
C SER A 819 21.25 -11.19 -11.71
N GLU A 820 22.21 -11.27 -10.80
CA GLU A 820 23.05 -12.48 -10.63
C GLU A 820 22.20 -13.73 -10.31
N ALA A 821 21.08 -13.56 -9.61
CA ALA A 821 20.18 -14.65 -9.20
C ALA A 821 19.16 -15.08 -10.28
N ALA A 822 18.80 -14.21 -11.23
CA ALA A 822 17.78 -14.49 -12.25
C ALA A 822 18.35 -14.67 -13.67
N GLY A 823 19.60 -14.26 -13.90
CA GLY A 823 20.23 -14.23 -15.22
C GLY A 823 19.83 -12.98 -16.01
N LEU A 824 19.82 -13.09 -17.34
CA LEU A 824 19.45 -12.01 -18.26
C LEU A 824 18.14 -12.36 -18.97
N LYS A 825 17.15 -11.47 -18.88
CA LYS A 825 15.84 -11.60 -19.50
C LYS A 825 15.57 -10.42 -20.45
N PHE A 826 15.05 -10.74 -21.62
CA PHE A 826 14.40 -9.81 -22.54
C PHE A 826 12.91 -10.17 -22.63
N ALA A 827 12.03 -9.18 -22.69
CA ALA A 827 10.61 -9.35 -22.95
C ALA A 827 10.09 -8.21 -23.84
N GLY A 828 9.10 -8.45 -24.69
CA GLY A 828 8.52 -7.39 -25.51
C GLY A 828 7.14 -7.74 -26.05
N ASP A 829 6.26 -6.74 -26.03
CA ASP A 829 4.89 -6.80 -26.52
C ASP A 829 4.75 -6.00 -27.82
N LEU A 830 3.86 -6.46 -28.70
CA LEU A 830 3.44 -5.80 -29.93
C LEU A 830 1.92 -5.86 -30.00
N ALA A 831 1.26 -4.71 -29.95
CA ALA A 831 -0.17 -4.57 -30.18
C ALA A 831 -0.43 -4.16 -31.63
N PHE A 832 -1.39 -4.81 -32.29
CA PHE A 832 -1.75 -4.56 -33.68
C PHE A 832 -3.09 -3.84 -33.80
N LYS A 833 -3.13 -2.79 -34.63
CA LYS A 833 -4.35 -2.02 -34.90
C LYS A 833 -5.34 -2.84 -35.72
N GLY A 834 -6.61 -2.72 -35.36
CA GLY A 834 -7.73 -3.28 -36.11
C GLY A 834 -7.74 -2.80 -37.57
N ASN A 835 -7.98 -3.73 -38.48
CA ASN A 835 -7.97 -3.55 -39.93
C ASN A 835 -8.96 -4.53 -40.58
N PRO A 836 -9.17 -4.52 -41.92
CA PRO A 836 -10.17 -5.39 -42.54
C PRO A 836 -9.99 -6.90 -42.34
N LEU A 837 -8.79 -7.38 -41.98
CA LEU A 837 -8.48 -8.80 -41.77
C LEU A 837 -8.56 -9.24 -40.30
N ILE A 838 -8.14 -8.39 -39.36
CA ILE A 838 -8.19 -8.66 -37.90
C ILE A 838 -8.75 -7.44 -37.16
N SER A 839 -9.65 -7.65 -36.20
CA SER A 839 -10.22 -6.55 -35.39
C SER A 839 -9.30 -6.14 -34.24
N GLU A 840 -8.53 -7.08 -33.69
CA GLU A 840 -7.47 -6.87 -32.71
C GLU A 840 -6.38 -7.94 -32.90
N GLY A 841 -5.15 -7.65 -32.45
CA GLY A 841 -4.08 -8.64 -32.36
C GLY A 841 -2.99 -8.24 -31.38
N LYS A 842 -2.33 -9.22 -30.78
CA LYS A 842 -1.23 -9.08 -29.80
C LYS A 842 -0.16 -10.13 -30.06
N LEU A 843 1.09 -9.79 -29.78
CA LEU A 843 2.24 -10.69 -29.76
C LEU A 843 3.12 -10.33 -28.57
N HIS A 844 3.45 -11.31 -27.74
CA HIS A 844 4.42 -11.23 -26.65
C HIS A 844 5.58 -12.17 -26.96
N VAL A 845 6.82 -11.75 -26.68
CA VAL A 845 8.04 -12.57 -26.84
C VAL A 845 8.93 -12.39 -25.62
N GLU A 846 9.42 -13.50 -25.06
CA GLU A 846 10.37 -13.54 -23.96
C GLU A 846 11.60 -14.38 -24.34
N ALA A 847 12.79 -13.92 -23.96
CA ALA A 847 14.03 -14.69 -24.05
C ALA A 847 14.80 -14.58 -22.72
N GLN A 848 14.99 -15.70 -22.03
CA GLN A 848 15.71 -15.76 -20.75
C GLN A 848 16.96 -16.65 -20.83
N GLN A 849 18.11 -16.09 -20.48
CA GLN A 849 19.35 -16.81 -20.21
C GLN A 849 19.48 -17.02 -18.69
N PRO A 850 19.33 -18.27 -18.18
CA PRO A 850 19.43 -18.54 -16.74
C PRO A 850 20.87 -18.42 -16.22
N PRO A 851 21.08 -18.22 -14.90
CA PRO A 851 22.42 -18.10 -14.30
C PRO A 851 23.34 -19.26 -14.68
N GLY A 852 24.53 -18.94 -15.19
CA GLY A 852 25.53 -19.91 -15.64
C GLY A 852 25.20 -20.67 -16.94
N GLY A 853 24.04 -20.43 -17.57
CA GLY A 853 23.64 -21.02 -18.84
C GLY A 853 24.30 -20.36 -20.05
N ALA A 854 24.70 -21.15 -21.05
CA ALA A 854 25.35 -20.66 -22.27
C ALA A 854 24.38 -20.24 -23.40
N GLY A 855 23.06 -20.29 -23.17
CA GLY A 855 22.04 -19.99 -24.18
C GLY A 855 20.73 -19.51 -23.57
N PHE A 856 19.89 -18.91 -24.42
CA PHE A 856 18.56 -18.41 -24.06
C PHE A 856 17.50 -19.49 -24.30
N LYS A 857 16.55 -19.62 -23.38
CA LYS A 857 15.24 -20.21 -23.65
C LYS A 857 14.35 -19.13 -24.23
N VAL A 858 13.60 -19.45 -25.28
CA VAL A 858 12.71 -18.48 -25.96
C VAL A 858 11.26 -18.94 -25.83
N LYS A 859 10.38 -18.00 -25.46
CA LYS A 859 8.93 -18.16 -25.44
C LYS A 859 8.29 -17.07 -26.28
N GLY A 860 7.13 -17.36 -26.86
CA GLY A 860 6.31 -16.35 -27.51
C GLY A 860 4.85 -16.76 -27.48
N THR A 861 3.95 -15.79 -27.36
CA THR A 861 2.50 -16.01 -27.46
C THR A 861 1.88 -14.91 -28.30
N GLY A 862 0.96 -15.28 -29.18
CA GLY A 862 0.22 -14.34 -30.00
C GLY A 862 -1.27 -14.68 -30.01
N SER A 863 -2.10 -13.67 -30.14
CA SER A 863 -3.51 -13.84 -30.45
C SER A 863 -4.00 -12.79 -31.44
N ALA A 864 -5.03 -13.14 -32.19
CA ALA A 864 -5.73 -12.22 -33.08
C ALA A 864 -7.21 -12.64 -33.18
N LYS A 865 -8.08 -11.67 -33.45
CA LYS A 865 -9.49 -11.94 -33.77
C LYS A 865 -9.74 -11.67 -35.25
N PRO A 866 -9.85 -12.71 -36.11
CA PRO A 866 -10.12 -12.54 -37.53
C PRO A 866 -11.48 -11.90 -37.79
N ASN A 867 -11.51 -10.90 -38.66
CA ASN A 867 -12.71 -10.16 -39.03
C ASN A 867 -13.50 -10.90 -40.13
N ILE A 868 -13.98 -12.11 -39.82
CA ILE A 868 -14.66 -13.00 -40.78
C ILE A 868 -16.19 -12.84 -40.63
N PRO A 869 -16.92 -12.38 -41.68
CA PRO A 869 -18.35 -12.08 -41.56
C PRO A 869 -19.23 -13.29 -41.17
N GLY A 870 -19.84 -13.21 -39.99
CA GLY A 870 -20.69 -14.27 -39.42
C GLY A 870 -19.94 -15.33 -38.60
N LEU A 871 -18.62 -15.20 -38.41
CA LEU A 871 -17.79 -16.13 -37.66
C LEU A 871 -17.09 -15.41 -36.49
N ALA A 872 -17.66 -15.53 -35.29
CA ALA A 872 -17.00 -15.07 -34.07
C ALA A 872 -15.84 -16.03 -33.77
N SER A 873 -14.60 -15.58 -33.95
CA SER A 873 -13.42 -16.45 -33.89
C SER A 873 -12.21 -15.81 -33.22
N GLU A 874 -11.35 -16.66 -32.67
CA GLU A 874 -10.07 -16.31 -32.07
C GLU A 874 -8.98 -17.25 -32.62
N LEU A 875 -7.87 -16.64 -33.05
CA LEU A 875 -6.64 -17.32 -33.43
C LEU A 875 -5.64 -17.12 -32.30
N THR A 876 -5.06 -18.19 -31.79
CA THR A 876 -3.93 -18.16 -30.85
C THR A 876 -2.74 -18.90 -31.42
N ALA A 877 -1.53 -18.47 -31.04
CA ALA A 877 -0.29 -19.16 -31.32
C ALA A 877 0.64 -19.06 -30.11
N SER A 878 1.40 -20.11 -29.84
CA SER A 878 2.42 -20.14 -28.80
C SER A 878 3.65 -20.91 -29.25
N TYR A 879 4.79 -20.49 -28.70
CA TYR A 879 6.08 -21.14 -28.82
C TYR A 879 6.72 -21.19 -27.44
N ASP A 880 7.23 -22.34 -27.03
CA ASP A 880 7.91 -22.54 -25.75
C ASP A 880 9.07 -23.53 -25.91
N ASP A 881 10.29 -23.00 -26.05
CA ASP A 881 11.55 -23.74 -26.06
C ASP A 881 11.62 -24.95 -27.02
N GLY A 882 10.90 -24.86 -28.15
CA GLY A 882 10.78 -25.90 -29.18
C GLY A 882 9.37 -26.42 -29.40
N ALA A 883 8.48 -26.29 -28.41
CA ALA A 883 7.06 -26.61 -28.58
C ALA A 883 6.37 -25.49 -29.35
N PHE A 884 5.63 -25.82 -30.41
CA PHE A 884 4.78 -24.88 -31.15
C PHE A 884 3.33 -25.36 -31.14
N VAL A 885 2.41 -24.46 -30.85
CA VAL A 885 0.96 -24.71 -30.91
C VAL A 885 0.30 -23.49 -31.55
N ALA A 886 -0.42 -23.67 -32.64
CA ALA A 886 -1.38 -22.69 -33.14
C ALA A 886 -2.78 -23.29 -33.10
N SER A 887 -3.78 -22.51 -32.70
CA SER A 887 -5.18 -22.96 -32.67
C SER A 887 -6.13 -21.85 -33.11
N PHE A 888 -7.15 -22.22 -33.85
CA PHE A 888 -8.22 -21.37 -34.34
C PHE A 888 -9.55 -21.99 -33.90
N SER A 889 -10.34 -21.23 -33.14
CA SER A 889 -11.69 -21.64 -32.74
C SER A 889 -12.71 -20.56 -33.13
N GLY A 890 -13.94 -20.96 -33.43
CA GLY A 890 -15.00 -20.00 -33.68
C GLY A 890 -16.40 -20.59 -33.83
N ALA A 891 -17.39 -19.77 -33.50
CA ALA A 891 -18.82 -20.05 -33.70
C ALA A 891 -19.33 -19.29 -34.93
N TYR A 892 -19.91 -20.03 -35.87
CA TYR A 892 -20.50 -19.49 -37.10
C TYR A 892 -22.01 -19.37 -36.96
N HIS A 893 -22.57 -18.22 -37.33
CA HIS A 893 -24.02 -17.99 -37.37
C HIS A 893 -24.39 -17.15 -38.59
N LYS A 894 -25.20 -17.72 -39.49
CA LYS A 894 -25.70 -17.00 -40.68
C LYS A 894 -27.05 -17.55 -41.14
N GLY A 895 -28.11 -16.79 -40.85
CA GLY A 895 -29.48 -17.18 -41.21
C GLY A 895 -29.91 -18.44 -40.47
N MET A 896 -30.27 -19.49 -41.21
CA MET A 896 -30.71 -20.79 -40.66
C MET A 896 -29.55 -21.77 -40.40
N MET A 897 -28.30 -21.34 -40.61
CA MET A 897 -27.10 -22.14 -40.37
C MET A 897 -26.36 -21.64 -39.13
N ALA A 898 -26.05 -22.56 -38.22
CA ALA A 898 -25.19 -22.37 -37.05
C ALA A 898 -24.11 -23.45 -37.02
N GLY A 899 -22.95 -23.19 -36.43
CA GLY A 899 -21.88 -24.19 -36.38
C GLY A 899 -20.71 -23.79 -35.51
N GLN A 900 -19.79 -24.73 -35.30
CA GLN A 900 -18.52 -24.52 -34.62
C GLN A 900 -17.36 -25.06 -35.46
N VAL A 901 -16.20 -24.44 -35.34
CA VAL A 901 -14.95 -24.91 -35.94
C VAL A 901 -13.82 -24.76 -34.93
N ASN A 902 -13.03 -25.81 -34.78
CA ASN A 902 -11.82 -25.87 -33.96
C ASN A 902 -10.73 -26.55 -34.78
N VAL A 903 -9.65 -25.85 -35.12
CA VAL A 903 -8.52 -26.37 -35.91
C VAL A 903 -7.22 -25.99 -35.22
N GLY A 904 -6.31 -26.94 -35.05
CA GLY A 904 -5.00 -26.73 -34.46
C GLY A 904 -3.86 -27.30 -35.29
N VAL A 905 -2.66 -26.75 -35.07
CA VAL A 905 -1.40 -27.16 -35.71
C VAL A 905 -0.31 -27.18 -34.65
N THR A 906 0.40 -28.30 -34.46
CA THR A 906 1.39 -28.45 -33.39
C THR A 906 2.46 -29.50 -33.70
N ASN A 907 3.63 -29.40 -33.07
CA ASN A 907 4.64 -30.48 -33.02
C ASN A 907 4.62 -31.28 -31.69
N CYS A 908 3.70 -30.97 -30.78
CA CYS A 908 3.44 -31.80 -29.60
C CYS A 908 2.60 -33.05 -29.97
N SER A 909 2.64 -34.09 -29.13
CA SER A 909 1.72 -35.23 -29.27
C SER A 909 0.27 -34.77 -29.08
N VAL A 910 -0.67 -35.28 -29.89
CA VAL A 910 -2.11 -35.03 -29.75
C VAL A 910 -2.84 -36.37 -29.59
N ASP A 911 -3.84 -36.44 -28.71
CA ASP A 911 -4.69 -37.63 -28.56
C ASP A 911 -5.88 -37.65 -29.54
N GLU A 912 -6.62 -38.77 -29.60
CA GLU A 912 -7.78 -38.94 -30.49
C GLU A 912 -8.92 -37.94 -30.21
N GLN A 913 -8.94 -37.35 -29.01
CA GLN A 913 -9.91 -36.37 -28.56
C GLN A 913 -9.46 -34.92 -28.87
N GLY A 914 -8.23 -34.72 -29.35
CA GLY A 914 -7.67 -33.42 -29.71
C GLY A 914 -6.94 -32.69 -28.58
N ASN A 915 -6.66 -33.34 -27.45
CA ASN A 915 -5.92 -32.74 -26.35
C ASN A 915 -4.41 -32.75 -26.64
N LEU A 916 -3.72 -31.72 -26.15
CA LEU A 916 -2.27 -31.56 -26.29
C LEU A 916 -1.52 -32.27 -25.17
N GLY A 917 -0.65 -33.20 -25.54
CA GLY A 917 0.35 -33.82 -24.67
C GLY A 917 1.71 -33.11 -24.72
N GLY A 918 2.77 -33.85 -24.40
CA GLY A 918 4.13 -33.31 -24.35
C GLY A 918 4.80 -33.11 -25.71
N LEU A 919 5.84 -32.30 -25.74
CA LEU A 919 6.80 -32.25 -26.85
C LEU A 919 7.75 -33.45 -26.76
N ALA A 920 7.87 -34.23 -27.84
CA ALA A 920 8.80 -35.35 -27.93
C ALA A 920 10.16 -34.95 -28.56
N ASP A 921 10.13 -34.11 -29.59
CA ASP A 921 11.31 -33.57 -30.29
C ASP A 921 10.98 -32.15 -30.81
N PRO A 922 11.76 -31.11 -30.48
CA PRO A 922 11.63 -29.77 -31.08
C PRO A 922 11.63 -29.73 -32.61
N LEU A 923 12.22 -30.72 -33.28
CA LEU A 923 12.28 -30.84 -34.74
C LEU A 923 11.18 -31.76 -35.33
N ALA A 924 10.23 -32.23 -34.52
CA ALA A 924 9.09 -33.00 -35.00
C ALA A 924 8.25 -32.20 -36.02
N PRO A 925 7.68 -32.87 -37.05
CA PRO A 925 6.82 -32.23 -38.03
C PRO A 925 5.53 -31.69 -37.39
N LEU A 926 4.93 -30.70 -38.03
CA LEU A 926 3.65 -30.13 -37.60
C LEU A 926 2.48 -31.04 -37.99
N THR A 927 1.79 -31.57 -36.99
CA THR A 927 0.51 -32.29 -37.11
C THR A 927 -0.64 -31.29 -37.12
N VAL A 928 -1.61 -31.49 -38.02
CA VAL A 928 -2.89 -30.76 -38.03
C VAL A 928 -3.96 -31.62 -37.35
N TYR A 929 -4.77 -31.03 -36.49
CA TYR A 929 -5.86 -31.71 -35.79
C TYR A 929 -7.09 -30.79 -35.70
N GLY A 930 -8.28 -31.34 -35.45
CA GLY A 930 -9.45 -30.51 -35.18
C GLY A 930 -10.79 -31.15 -35.50
N SER A 931 -11.85 -30.36 -35.33
CA SER A 931 -13.22 -30.72 -35.68
C SER A 931 -14.04 -29.50 -36.08
N GLY A 932 -15.03 -29.72 -36.93
CA GLY A 932 -16.05 -28.72 -37.25
C GLY A 932 -17.42 -29.37 -37.35
N SER A 933 -18.46 -28.62 -37.02
CA SER A 933 -19.85 -29.02 -37.22
C SER A 933 -20.70 -27.83 -37.69
N ALA A 934 -21.69 -28.12 -38.53
CA ALA A 934 -22.64 -27.14 -39.03
C ALA A 934 -24.05 -27.73 -39.07
N THR A 935 -24.96 -27.14 -38.28
CA THR A 935 -26.39 -27.45 -38.26
C THR A 935 -27.14 -26.45 -39.13
N LEU A 936 -27.89 -26.97 -40.11
CA LEU A 936 -28.82 -26.23 -40.94
C LEU A 936 -30.25 -26.58 -40.52
N LYS A 937 -31.01 -25.58 -40.08
CA LYS A 937 -32.46 -25.73 -39.87
C LYS A 937 -33.18 -25.61 -41.21
N ILE A 938 -33.60 -26.76 -41.76
CA ILE A 938 -34.23 -26.87 -43.08
C ILE A 938 -35.70 -26.41 -43.02
N ALA A 939 -36.39 -26.76 -41.93
CA ALA A 939 -37.78 -26.38 -41.67
C ALA A 939 -38.00 -26.18 -40.15
N PRO A 940 -39.14 -25.63 -39.70
CA PRO A 940 -39.46 -25.58 -38.27
C PRO A 940 -39.35 -26.93 -37.55
N TRP A 941 -39.66 -28.01 -38.29
CA TRP A 941 -39.70 -29.42 -37.87
C TRP A 941 -38.55 -30.29 -38.40
N LEU A 942 -37.55 -29.73 -39.12
CA LEU A 942 -36.46 -30.51 -39.71
C LEU A 942 -35.12 -29.79 -39.61
N GLN A 943 -34.11 -30.46 -39.10
CA GLN A 943 -32.73 -29.99 -39.05
C GLN A 943 -31.77 -31.06 -39.58
N ALA A 944 -30.64 -30.63 -40.15
CA ALA A 944 -29.54 -31.51 -40.52
C ALA A 944 -28.23 -30.94 -39.99
N THR A 945 -27.40 -31.78 -39.39
CA THR A 945 -26.06 -31.45 -38.87
C THR A 945 -25.02 -32.24 -39.66
N ALA A 946 -24.05 -31.54 -40.25
CA ALA A 946 -22.86 -32.16 -40.83
C ALA A 946 -21.66 -31.93 -39.90
N GLY A 947 -20.80 -32.94 -39.74
CA GLY A 947 -19.59 -32.90 -38.94
C GLY A 947 -18.36 -33.37 -39.71
N ILE A 948 -17.20 -32.87 -39.33
CA ILE A 948 -15.88 -33.34 -39.79
C ILE A 948 -14.89 -33.35 -38.62
N ARG A 949 -14.03 -34.36 -38.55
CA ARG A 949 -12.95 -34.50 -37.56
C ARG A 949 -11.67 -34.92 -38.28
N PHE A 950 -10.56 -34.28 -37.96
CA PHE A 950 -9.21 -34.63 -38.42
C PHE A 950 -8.46 -35.26 -37.25
N SER A 951 -8.08 -36.53 -37.38
CA SER A 951 -7.32 -37.24 -36.34
C SER A 951 -5.84 -36.85 -36.36
N PRO A 952 -5.10 -37.07 -35.25
CA PRO A 952 -3.63 -36.93 -35.23
C PRO A 952 -2.90 -37.91 -36.18
N THR A 953 -3.55 -39.00 -36.61
CA THR A 953 -3.02 -39.95 -37.60
C THR A 953 -3.20 -39.48 -39.05
N GLY A 954 -3.91 -38.37 -39.28
CA GLY A 954 -4.22 -37.85 -40.62
C GLY A 954 -5.47 -38.45 -41.25
N GLU A 955 -6.24 -39.24 -40.51
CA GLU A 955 -7.54 -39.76 -40.93
C GLU A 955 -8.63 -38.68 -40.82
N VAL A 956 -9.69 -38.81 -41.60
CA VAL A 956 -10.78 -37.83 -41.68
C VAL A 956 -12.11 -38.53 -41.47
N THR A 957 -12.75 -38.31 -40.32
CA THR A 957 -14.11 -38.77 -40.08
C THR A 957 -15.09 -37.68 -40.51
N VAL A 958 -16.03 -38.02 -41.39
CA VAL A 958 -17.18 -37.19 -41.75
C VAL A 958 -18.41 -37.79 -41.10
N SER A 959 -19.24 -36.96 -40.48
CA SER A 959 -20.53 -37.39 -39.94
C SER A 959 -21.68 -36.54 -40.48
N GLY A 960 -22.87 -37.11 -40.48
CA GLY A 960 -24.10 -36.43 -40.85
C GLY A 960 -25.27 -36.96 -40.03
N GLU A 961 -26.15 -36.08 -39.56
CA GLU A 961 -27.42 -36.43 -38.94
C GLU A 961 -28.51 -35.57 -39.58
N ILE A 962 -29.68 -36.15 -39.89
CA ILE A 962 -30.89 -35.43 -40.25
C ILE A 962 -32.06 -35.92 -39.41
N GLY A 963 -32.83 -35.02 -38.81
CA GLY A 963 -33.89 -35.39 -37.88
C GLY A 963 -34.72 -34.23 -37.35
N LEU A 964 -35.58 -34.54 -36.39
CA LEU A 964 -36.50 -33.58 -35.78
C LEU A 964 -35.79 -32.69 -34.73
N PRO A 965 -36.09 -31.38 -34.68
CA PRO A 965 -35.70 -30.50 -33.58
C PRO A 965 -36.68 -30.56 -32.38
N GLY A 966 -37.70 -31.42 -32.44
CA GLY A 966 -38.76 -31.56 -31.42
C GLY A 966 -39.99 -32.31 -31.97
N ASN A 967 -40.89 -32.72 -31.08
CA ASN A 967 -42.01 -33.61 -31.37
C ASN A 967 -42.95 -33.07 -32.45
N ILE A 968 -43.44 -33.96 -33.33
CA ILE A 968 -44.52 -33.67 -34.30
C ILE A 968 -45.82 -34.30 -33.78
N GLU A 969 -46.88 -33.50 -33.66
CA GLU A 969 -48.25 -34.02 -33.47
C GLU A 969 -48.77 -34.61 -34.78
N LEU A 970 -49.13 -35.89 -34.76
CA LEU A 970 -49.72 -36.62 -35.89
C LEU A 970 -51.24 -36.47 -35.92
N PHE A 971 -51.89 -36.45 -34.75
CA PHE A 971 -53.32 -36.19 -34.59
C PHE A 971 -53.70 -35.76 -33.17
N PRO A 972 -54.73 -34.91 -33.00
CA PRO A 972 -55.17 -34.41 -31.70
C PRO A 972 -55.95 -35.47 -30.91
N ARG A 973 -55.89 -35.36 -29.57
CA ARG A 973 -56.61 -36.21 -28.62
C ARG A 973 -58.11 -36.22 -28.88
N GLN A 974 -58.71 -37.41 -28.84
CA GLN A 974 -60.15 -37.64 -28.84
C GLN A 974 -60.58 -38.13 -27.45
N GLU A 975 -61.72 -37.66 -26.93
CA GLU A 975 -62.21 -38.03 -25.59
C GLU A 975 -63.75 -38.01 -25.52
N VAL A 976 -64.31 -38.89 -24.69
CA VAL A 976 -65.74 -39.03 -24.40
C VAL A 976 -65.94 -39.19 -22.88
N ASP A 977 -66.65 -38.25 -22.23
CA ASP A 977 -67.22 -38.42 -20.87
C ASP A 977 -68.74 -38.60 -20.99
N LYS A 978 -69.29 -39.61 -20.31
CA LYS A 978 -70.70 -39.94 -20.28
C LYS A 978 -71.13 -40.34 -18.87
N THR A 979 -72.04 -39.56 -18.28
CA THR A 979 -72.74 -39.98 -17.06
C THR A 979 -73.69 -41.14 -17.39
N LEU A 980 -73.49 -42.30 -16.77
CA LEU A 980 -74.30 -43.51 -16.94
C LEU A 980 -75.50 -43.54 -15.99
N PHE A 981 -75.32 -43.02 -14.77
CA PHE A 981 -76.34 -42.99 -13.72
C PHE A 981 -76.14 -41.76 -12.83
N ASN A 982 -77.24 -41.18 -12.35
CA ASN A 982 -77.23 -40.12 -11.34
C ASN A 982 -78.54 -40.18 -10.56
N LEU A 983 -78.46 -40.26 -9.23
CA LEU A 983 -79.59 -40.35 -8.34
C LEU A 983 -79.33 -39.47 -7.11
N SER A 984 -80.24 -38.57 -6.77
CA SER A 984 -80.12 -37.72 -5.58
C SER A 984 -81.49 -37.56 -4.91
N THR A 985 -81.55 -37.80 -3.60
CA THR A 985 -82.73 -37.53 -2.77
C THR A 985 -82.41 -36.45 -1.74
N GLN A 986 -83.41 -35.64 -1.40
CA GLN A 986 -83.30 -34.61 -0.37
C GLN A 986 -84.32 -34.87 0.73
N ILE A 987 -83.82 -35.01 1.96
CA ILE A 987 -84.58 -35.32 3.16
C ILE A 987 -84.62 -34.04 4.01
N PRO A 988 -85.79 -33.38 4.19
CA PRO A 988 -85.87 -32.18 5.01
C PRO A 988 -85.66 -32.52 6.49
N ILE A 989 -84.74 -31.80 7.14
CA ILE A 989 -84.45 -31.96 8.58
C ILE A 989 -85.32 -30.97 9.38
N VAL A 990 -85.28 -29.69 8.98
CA VAL A 990 -86.07 -28.59 9.52
C VAL A 990 -86.37 -27.59 8.39
N PRO A 991 -87.38 -26.70 8.51
CA PRO A 991 -87.66 -25.70 7.48
C PRO A 991 -86.41 -24.87 7.12
N GLY A 992 -86.02 -24.92 5.84
CA GLY A 992 -84.81 -24.26 5.32
C GLY A 992 -83.53 -25.11 5.32
N VAL A 993 -83.54 -26.33 5.89
CA VAL A 993 -82.37 -27.24 5.95
C VAL A 993 -82.72 -28.65 5.47
N VAL A 994 -82.02 -29.12 4.44
CA VAL A 994 -82.17 -30.47 3.88
C VAL A 994 -80.88 -31.27 4.02
N ALA A 995 -80.96 -32.57 4.28
CA ALA A 995 -79.88 -33.51 3.96
C ALA A 995 -80.02 -33.92 2.50
N GLU A 996 -78.97 -33.81 1.70
CA GLU A 996 -78.90 -34.43 0.37
C GLU A 996 -78.07 -35.71 0.45
N VAL A 997 -78.61 -36.80 -0.05
CA VAL A 997 -77.88 -38.06 -0.26
C VAL A 997 -78.07 -38.49 -1.70
N GLY A 998 -76.99 -38.84 -2.39
CA GLY A 998 -77.05 -39.28 -3.77
C GLY A 998 -75.81 -40.02 -4.23
N GLY A 999 -75.82 -40.45 -5.49
CA GLY A 999 -74.67 -41.03 -6.14
C GLY A 999 -74.75 -40.97 -7.65
N ASN A 1000 -73.60 -40.95 -8.31
CA ASN A 1000 -73.48 -40.92 -9.75
C ASN A 1000 -72.43 -41.94 -10.23
N LEU A 1001 -72.60 -42.42 -11.46
CA LEU A 1001 -71.65 -43.26 -12.17
C LEU A 1001 -71.32 -42.57 -13.49
N LYS A 1002 -70.05 -42.24 -13.72
CA LYS A 1002 -69.53 -41.72 -14.99
C LYS A 1002 -68.66 -42.76 -15.68
N ALA A 1003 -68.61 -42.67 -17.00
CA ALA A 1003 -67.68 -43.40 -17.86
C ALA A 1003 -66.92 -42.39 -18.73
N LYS A 1004 -65.59 -42.39 -18.64
CA LYS A 1004 -64.69 -41.59 -19.49
C LYS A 1004 -63.81 -42.52 -20.32
N ALA A 1005 -63.54 -42.18 -21.57
CA ALA A 1005 -62.48 -42.79 -22.36
C ALA A 1005 -61.88 -41.80 -23.37
N GLY A 1006 -60.58 -41.89 -23.64
CA GLY A 1006 -59.88 -41.06 -24.62
C GLY A 1006 -58.63 -41.72 -25.19
N PHE A 1007 -58.15 -41.18 -26.31
CA PHE A 1007 -56.89 -41.60 -26.95
C PHE A 1007 -56.22 -40.43 -27.67
N GLY A 1008 -54.89 -40.45 -27.72
CA GLY A 1008 -54.06 -39.38 -28.26
C GLY A 1008 -53.73 -38.25 -27.25
N PRO A 1009 -53.02 -37.21 -27.70
CA PRO A 1009 -52.61 -36.98 -29.09
C PRO A 1009 -51.56 -38.01 -29.55
N GLY A 1010 -51.60 -38.39 -30.82
CA GLY A 1010 -50.55 -39.21 -31.41
C GLY A 1010 -49.36 -38.34 -31.75
N VAL A 1011 -48.15 -38.72 -31.33
CA VAL A 1011 -46.92 -37.95 -31.56
C VAL A 1011 -45.82 -38.81 -32.16
N LEU A 1012 -45.05 -38.22 -33.09
CA LEU A 1012 -43.74 -38.69 -33.51
C LEU A 1012 -42.72 -37.87 -32.71
N ASP A 1013 -42.15 -38.45 -31.66
CA ASP A 1013 -41.23 -37.77 -30.74
C ASP A 1013 -39.76 -38.06 -31.07
N GLN A 1014 -39.47 -39.14 -31.79
CA GLN A 1014 -38.17 -39.39 -32.42
C GLN A 1014 -38.33 -39.63 -33.92
N LEU A 1015 -37.52 -38.94 -34.73
CA LEU A 1015 -37.15 -39.35 -36.08
C LEU A 1015 -35.76 -38.76 -36.39
N ARG A 1016 -34.77 -39.63 -36.63
CA ARG A 1016 -33.42 -39.24 -37.09
C ARG A 1016 -32.81 -40.31 -38.01
N LEU A 1017 -31.87 -39.89 -38.85
CA LEU A 1017 -31.00 -40.73 -39.67
C LEU A 1017 -29.57 -40.17 -39.57
N GLY A 1018 -28.65 -40.98 -39.06
CA GLY A 1018 -27.23 -40.69 -38.88
C GLY A 1018 -26.33 -41.46 -39.85
N ILE A 1019 -25.17 -40.91 -40.14
CA ILE A 1019 -24.05 -41.56 -40.84
C ILE A 1019 -22.72 -41.12 -40.24
N GLU A 1020 -21.79 -42.05 -40.06
CA GLU A 1020 -20.38 -41.81 -39.77
C GLU A 1020 -19.52 -42.56 -40.79
N TYR A 1021 -18.56 -41.86 -41.40
CA TYR A 1021 -17.76 -42.33 -42.53
C TYR A 1021 -16.29 -41.89 -42.39
N ASN A 1022 -15.36 -42.82 -42.58
CA ASN A 1022 -13.92 -42.56 -42.61
C ASN A 1022 -13.32 -43.18 -43.88
N PRO A 1023 -12.79 -42.40 -44.85
CA PRO A 1023 -12.20 -42.93 -46.09
C PRO A 1023 -10.97 -43.83 -45.90
N ALA A 1024 -10.33 -43.81 -44.72
CA ALA A 1024 -9.23 -44.74 -44.41
C ALA A 1024 -9.72 -46.10 -43.87
N GLN A 1025 -11.01 -46.20 -43.52
CA GLN A 1025 -11.64 -47.35 -42.90
C GLN A 1025 -13.07 -47.52 -43.45
N GLU A 1026 -13.21 -47.57 -44.79
CA GLU A 1026 -14.51 -47.57 -45.47
C GLU A 1026 -15.44 -48.70 -44.99
N GLU A 1027 -14.89 -49.83 -44.56
CA GLU A 1027 -15.65 -50.97 -44.04
C GLU A 1027 -16.24 -50.75 -42.63
N ASN A 1028 -15.79 -49.71 -41.92
CA ASN A 1028 -16.33 -49.24 -40.64
C ASN A 1028 -17.40 -48.13 -40.81
N THR A 1029 -17.85 -47.84 -42.04
CA THR A 1029 -18.98 -46.94 -42.27
C THR A 1029 -20.19 -47.38 -41.46
N HIS A 1030 -20.83 -46.47 -40.75
CA HIS A 1030 -21.95 -46.76 -39.86
C HIS A 1030 -23.12 -45.86 -40.22
N ILE A 1031 -24.29 -46.44 -40.49
CA ILE A 1031 -25.53 -45.73 -40.74
C ILE A 1031 -26.53 -46.16 -39.67
N THR A 1032 -27.13 -45.19 -38.98
CA THR A 1032 -28.11 -45.44 -37.92
C THR A 1032 -29.40 -44.68 -38.20
N GLY A 1033 -30.53 -45.20 -37.74
CA GLY A 1033 -31.80 -44.52 -37.85
C GLY A 1033 -32.72 -44.88 -36.70
N ASP A 1034 -33.48 -43.90 -36.21
CA ASP A 1034 -34.48 -44.11 -35.17
C ASP A 1034 -35.77 -43.42 -35.58
N ALA A 1035 -36.90 -44.08 -35.36
CA ALA A 1035 -38.23 -43.48 -35.43
C ALA A 1035 -39.10 -44.03 -34.30
N HIS A 1036 -39.79 -43.16 -33.56
CA HIS A 1036 -40.68 -43.58 -32.46
C HIS A 1036 -41.99 -42.79 -32.48
N VAL A 1037 -43.10 -43.52 -32.45
CA VAL A 1037 -44.47 -42.99 -32.42
C VAL A 1037 -45.17 -43.45 -31.15
N LYS A 1038 -45.76 -42.51 -30.42
CA LYS A 1038 -46.48 -42.74 -29.17
C LYS A 1038 -47.93 -42.28 -29.26
N VAL A 1039 -48.85 -43.15 -28.86
CA VAL A 1039 -50.29 -42.87 -28.74
C VAL A 1039 -50.77 -43.30 -27.36
N PRO A 1040 -50.88 -42.37 -26.38
CA PRO A 1040 -51.47 -42.66 -25.08
C PRO A 1040 -52.99 -42.83 -25.19
N GLY A 1041 -53.61 -43.46 -24.20
CA GLY A 1041 -55.05 -43.53 -24.03
C GLY A 1041 -55.45 -43.89 -22.60
N ASP A 1042 -56.74 -43.79 -22.32
CA ASP A 1042 -57.29 -43.98 -20.98
C ASP A 1042 -58.78 -44.35 -21.09
N ALA A 1043 -59.26 -45.22 -20.20
CA ALA A 1043 -60.69 -45.55 -20.09
C ALA A 1043 -61.04 -45.93 -18.66
N GLY A 1044 -62.15 -45.41 -18.12
CA GLY A 1044 -62.53 -45.68 -16.73
C GLY A 1044 -63.97 -45.38 -16.35
N LEU A 1045 -64.39 -46.02 -15.27
CA LEU A 1045 -65.67 -45.83 -14.60
C LEU A 1045 -65.43 -45.16 -13.24
N ARG A 1046 -66.13 -44.06 -12.95
CA ARG A 1046 -66.13 -43.44 -11.61
C ARG A 1046 -67.51 -43.56 -10.98
N LEU A 1047 -67.63 -44.40 -9.95
CA LEU A 1047 -68.74 -44.37 -9.02
C LEU A 1047 -68.47 -43.30 -7.95
N ALA A 1048 -69.52 -42.63 -7.50
CA ALA A 1048 -69.46 -41.62 -6.46
C ALA A 1048 -70.72 -41.67 -5.61
N ALA A 1049 -70.58 -41.54 -4.29
CA ALA A 1049 -71.68 -41.42 -3.34
C ALA A 1049 -71.47 -40.16 -2.49
N ARG A 1050 -72.44 -39.24 -2.46
CA ARG A 1050 -72.34 -37.95 -1.77
C ARG A 1050 -73.39 -37.80 -0.68
N ALA A 1051 -72.97 -37.21 0.43
CA ALA A 1051 -73.84 -36.80 1.53
C ALA A 1051 -73.50 -35.36 1.93
N GLY A 1052 -74.51 -34.50 2.00
CA GLY A 1052 -74.33 -33.08 2.32
C GLY A 1052 -75.52 -32.47 3.02
N ILE A 1053 -75.33 -31.26 3.55
CA ILE A 1053 -76.38 -30.46 4.18
C ILE A 1053 -76.59 -29.21 3.33
N GLY A 1054 -77.82 -29.02 2.88
CA GLY A 1054 -78.26 -27.90 2.06
C GLY A 1054 -79.04 -26.87 2.85
N LEU A 1055 -78.65 -25.61 2.73
CA LEU A 1055 -79.45 -24.46 3.15
C LEU A 1055 -80.27 -23.98 1.94
N GLY A 1056 -81.59 -23.89 2.07
CA GLY A 1056 -82.49 -23.64 0.94
C GLY A 1056 -83.61 -22.66 1.24
N ILE A 1057 -83.80 -21.71 0.33
CA ILE A 1057 -84.98 -20.84 0.25
C ILE A 1057 -85.70 -21.08 -1.09
N THR A 1058 -86.95 -20.64 -1.23
CA THR A 1058 -87.74 -20.85 -2.44
C THR A 1058 -87.04 -20.26 -3.67
N GLY A 1059 -86.45 -21.12 -4.51
CA GLY A 1059 -85.73 -20.74 -5.72
C GLY A 1059 -84.19 -20.74 -5.64
N ALA A 1060 -83.58 -20.97 -4.47
CA ALA A 1060 -82.11 -21.09 -4.34
C ALA A 1060 -81.68 -22.00 -3.19
N SER A 1061 -80.69 -22.87 -3.42
CA SER A 1061 -80.11 -23.77 -2.43
C SER A 1061 -78.59 -23.86 -2.53
N ALA A 1062 -77.91 -23.89 -1.38
CA ALA A 1062 -76.47 -24.12 -1.28
C ALA A 1062 -76.21 -25.37 -0.42
N THR A 1063 -75.67 -26.42 -1.03
CA THR A 1063 -75.39 -27.72 -0.43
C THR A 1063 -73.88 -27.92 -0.27
N GLY A 1064 -73.40 -27.94 0.97
CA GLY A 1064 -72.04 -28.35 1.31
C GLY A 1064 -72.02 -29.80 1.81
N GLY A 1065 -71.04 -30.60 1.38
CA GLY A 1065 -70.99 -32.01 1.75
C GLY A 1065 -69.67 -32.71 1.47
N ILE A 1066 -69.69 -34.01 1.66
CA ILE A 1066 -68.59 -34.94 1.36
C ILE A 1066 -69.08 -35.92 0.28
N GLU A 1067 -68.25 -36.15 -0.73
CA GLU A 1067 -68.39 -37.23 -1.68
C GLU A 1067 -67.30 -38.29 -1.43
N LEU A 1068 -67.71 -39.56 -1.44
CA LEU A 1068 -66.83 -40.73 -1.49
C LEU A 1068 -66.81 -41.22 -2.94
N GLY A 1069 -65.67 -41.08 -3.59
CA GLY A 1069 -65.40 -41.54 -4.95
C GLY A 1069 -64.69 -42.88 -4.98
N GLY A 1070 -65.04 -43.70 -5.96
CA GLY A 1070 -64.31 -44.89 -6.37
C GLY A 1070 -64.22 -44.93 -7.89
N ALA A 1071 -63.03 -44.67 -8.43
CA ALA A 1071 -62.73 -44.75 -9.85
C ALA A 1071 -61.93 -46.02 -10.16
N LEU A 1072 -62.41 -46.77 -11.15
CA LEU A 1072 -61.70 -47.87 -11.81
C LEU A 1072 -61.35 -47.40 -13.23
N GLY A 1073 -60.11 -46.96 -13.42
CA GLY A 1073 -59.53 -46.63 -14.72
C GLY A 1073 -58.62 -47.73 -15.24
N ILE A 1074 -58.26 -47.61 -16.52
CA ILE A 1074 -57.17 -48.29 -17.20
C ILE A 1074 -56.47 -47.21 -18.03
N ASP A 1075 -55.26 -46.84 -17.66
CA ASP A 1075 -54.39 -46.04 -18.51
C ASP A 1075 -53.70 -46.97 -19.51
N GLY A 1076 -53.46 -46.55 -20.74
CA GLY A 1076 -52.80 -47.35 -21.74
C GLY A 1076 -51.93 -46.55 -22.69
N ALA A 1077 -51.07 -47.26 -23.42
CA ALA A 1077 -50.27 -46.69 -24.49
C ALA A 1077 -50.09 -47.71 -25.61
N ALA A 1078 -50.22 -47.26 -26.85
CA ALA A 1078 -49.71 -47.93 -28.04
C ALA A 1078 -48.47 -47.18 -28.50
N GLU A 1079 -47.33 -47.88 -28.54
CA GLU A 1079 -46.03 -47.33 -28.88
C GLU A 1079 -45.42 -48.16 -30.01
N ALA A 1080 -44.76 -47.50 -30.95
CA ALA A 1080 -44.15 -48.13 -32.11
C ALA A 1080 -42.78 -47.49 -32.37
N GLY A 1081 -41.72 -48.22 -32.05
CA GLY A 1081 -40.33 -47.86 -32.31
C GLY A 1081 -39.74 -48.67 -33.46
N VAL A 1082 -38.84 -48.05 -34.23
CA VAL A 1082 -37.94 -48.72 -35.18
C VAL A 1082 -36.55 -48.12 -35.02
N HIS A 1083 -35.60 -48.96 -34.64
CA HIS A 1083 -34.17 -48.71 -34.74
C HIS A 1083 -33.60 -49.43 -35.97
N VAL A 1084 -32.66 -48.79 -36.66
CA VAL A 1084 -31.93 -49.31 -37.82
C VAL A 1084 -30.45 -49.10 -37.59
N ASP A 1085 -29.65 -50.14 -37.77
CA ASP A 1085 -28.20 -50.11 -37.69
C ASP A 1085 -27.63 -50.82 -38.92
N TRP A 1086 -26.65 -50.21 -39.59
CA TRP A 1086 -25.98 -50.80 -40.74
C TRP A 1086 -24.48 -50.51 -40.73
N THR A 1087 -23.69 -51.54 -41.04
CA THR A 1087 -22.27 -51.39 -41.43
C THR A 1087 -21.95 -52.34 -42.59
N PRO A 1088 -20.93 -52.05 -43.43
CA PRO A 1088 -20.45 -52.96 -44.46
C PRO A 1088 -19.99 -54.34 -43.96
N ARG A 1089 -19.66 -54.47 -42.66
CA ARG A 1089 -19.23 -55.73 -42.04
C ARG A 1089 -20.39 -56.57 -41.48
N THR A 1090 -21.48 -55.93 -41.05
CA THR A 1090 -22.62 -56.59 -40.38
C THR A 1090 -23.87 -56.71 -41.25
N GLY A 1091 -23.94 -55.93 -42.34
CA GLY A 1091 -25.18 -55.73 -43.08
C GLY A 1091 -26.22 -54.94 -42.27
N LEU A 1092 -27.45 -54.92 -42.79
CA LEU A 1092 -28.60 -54.23 -42.21
C LEU A 1092 -29.20 -55.00 -41.03
N ALA A 1093 -29.14 -54.40 -39.84
CA ALA A 1093 -29.95 -54.77 -38.70
C ALA A 1093 -31.16 -53.82 -38.56
N ILE A 1094 -32.31 -54.38 -38.21
CA ILE A 1094 -33.52 -53.62 -37.85
C ILE A 1094 -34.06 -54.21 -36.55
N GLU A 1095 -34.28 -53.35 -35.57
CA GLU A 1095 -35.01 -53.69 -34.35
C GLU A 1095 -36.27 -52.82 -34.28
N ALA A 1096 -37.43 -53.41 -34.57
CA ALA A 1096 -38.73 -52.75 -34.40
C ALA A 1096 -39.42 -53.30 -33.16
N GLU A 1097 -40.09 -52.44 -32.38
CA GLU A 1097 -40.92 -52.84 -31.25
C GLU A 1097 -42.29 -52.16 -31.38
N ALA A 1098 -43.35 -52.96 -31.40
CA ALA A 1098 -44.69 -52.47 -31.11
C ALA A 1098 -45.06 -52.88 -29.68
N ALA A 1099 -45.35 -51.92 -28.81
CA ALA A 1099 -45.71 -52.16 -27.42
C ALA A 1099 -47.13 -51.66 -27.14
N PHE A 1100 -47.96 -52.53 -26.57
CA PHE A 1100 -49.28 -52.17 -26.06
C PHE A 1100 -49.30 -52.40 -24.56
N SER A 1101 -49.58 -51.36 -23.78
CA SER A 1101 -49.73 -51.47 -22.33
C SER A 1101 -51.11 -51.01 -21.86
N ALA A 1102 -51.56 -51.61 -20.77
CA ALA A 1102 -52.82 -51.34 -20.10
C ALA A 1102 -52.63 -51.51 -18.59
N GLN A 1103 -52.92 -50.47 -17.83
CA GLN A 1103 -52.63 -50.39 -16.40
C GLN A 1103 -53.89 -49.99 -15.62
N PRO A 1104 -54.54 -50.94 -14.91
CA PRO A 1104 -55.72 -50.64 -14.12
C PRO A 1104 -55.36 -49.81 -12.88
N LYS A 1105 -56.13 -48.75 -12.64
CA LYS A 1105 -55.98 -47.82 -11.53
C LYS A 1105 -57.27 -47.73 -10.74
N PHE A 1106 -57.20 -48.08 -9.47
CA PHE A 1106 -58.28 -48.02 -8.50
C PHE A 1106 -58.04 -46.80 -7.60
N LYS A 1107 -58.61 -45.64 -7.95
CA LYS A 1107 -58.52 -44.43 -7.13
C LYS A 1107 -59.77 -44.28 -6.27
N PHE A 1108 -59.59 -44.38 -4.96
CA PHE A 1108 -60.60 -44.04 -3.97
C PHE A 1108 -60.31 -42.65 -3.42
N ASP A 1109 -61.30 -41.76 -3.36
CA ASP A 1109 -61.15 -40.41 -2.83
C ASP A 1109 -62.28 -40.02 -1.88
N VAL A 1110 -61.92 -39.23 -0.87
CA VAL A 1110 -62.82 -38.44 -0.05
C VAL A 1110 -62.68 -37.01 -0.55
N SER A 1111 -63.75 -36.45 -1.10
CA SER A 1111 -63.77 -35.09 -1.65
C SER A 1111 -64.77 -34.22 -0.90
N GLY A 1112 -64.39 -33.02 -0.50
CA GLY A 1112 -65.32 -31.98 -0.07
C GLY A 1112 -65.95 -31.31 -1.29
N TYR A 1113 -67.24 -30.98 -1.22
CA TYR A 1113 -67.93 -30.25 -2.30
C TYR A 1113 -68.88 -29.17 -1.77
N VAL A 1114 -69.06 -28.11 -2.56
CA VAL A 1114 -70.09 -27.08 -2.39
C VAL A 1114 -70.76 -26.84 -3.74
N SER A 1115 -72.03 -27.23 -3.83
CA SER A 1115 -72.91 -27.02 -4.99
C SER A 1115 -73.98 -26.00 -4.63
N VAL A 1116 -74.12 -24.96 -5.45
CA VAL A 1116 -75.13 -23.89 -5.32
C VAL A 1116 -76.00 -23.88 -6.56
N LYS A 1117 -77.31 -24.02 -6.35
CA LYS A 1117 -78.33 -24.07 -7.39
C LYS A 1117 -79.31 -22.92 -7.24
N ALA A 1118 -79.68 -22.30 -8.35
CA ALA A 1118 -80.72 -21.27 -8.41
C ALA A 1118 -81.69 -21.58 -9.57
N LEU A 1119 -82.99 -21.47 -9.29
CA LEU A 1119 -84.08 -21.76 -10.23
C LEU A 1119 -83.99 -23.14 -10.92
N GLY A 1120 -83.35 -24.12 -10.25
CA GLY A 1120 -83.12 -25.47 -10.74
C GLY A 1120 -81.80 -25.68 -11.49
N PHE A 1121 -81.09 -24.60 -11.85
CA PHE A 1121 -79.79 -24.65 -12.53
C PHE A 1121 -78.63 -24.62 -11.53
N GLU A 1122 -77.53 -25.28 -11.85
CA GLU A 1122 -76.29 -25.26 -11.09
C GLU A 1122 -75.48 -24.02 -11.46
N VAL A 1123 -75.19 -23.16 -10.47
CA VAL A 1123 -74.58 -21.83 -10.66
C VAL A 1123 -73.12 -21.81 -10.19
N TYR A 1124 -72.79 -22.66 -9.22
CA TYR A 1124 -71.45 -22.88 -8.71
C TYR A 1124 -71.36 -24.31 -8.19
N ASP A 1125 -70.51 -25.15 -8.77
CA ASP A 1125 -70.07 -26.40 -8.16
C ASP A 1125 -68.55 -26.32 -8.02
N ASN A 1126 -68.05 -26.57 -6.81
CA ASN A 1126 -66.62 -26.61 -6.53
C ASN A 1126 -66.32 -27.76 -5.58
N ARG A 1127 -65.21 -28.44 -5.85
CA ARG A 1127 -64.83 -29.69 -5.22
C ARG A 1127 -63.33 -29.71 -4.97
N TRP A 1128 -62.94 -30.19 -3.81
CA TRP A 1128 -61.55 -30.36 -3.42
C TRP A 1128 -61.34 -31.75 -2.82
N GLU A 1129 -60.28 -32.43 -3.24
CA GLU A 1129 -59.88 -33.72 -2.71
C GLU A 1129 -59.36 -33.52 -1.27
N LEU A 1130 -59.97 -34.20 -0.30
CA LEU A 1130 -59.59 -34.13 1.12
C LEU A 1130 -58.56 -35.22 1.46
N ALA A 1131 -58.72 -36.40 0.88
CA ALA A 1131 -57.77 -37.50 0.90
C ALA A 1131 -58.03 -38.41 -0.30
N ALA A 1132 -57.00 -39.03 -0.86
CA ALA A 1132 -57.17 -40.10 -1.84
C ALA A 1132 -56.12 -41.20 -1.66
N PHE A 1133 -56.50 -42.39 -2.11
CA PHE A 1133 -55.66 -43.58 -2.18
C PHE A 1133 -55.82 -44.18 -3.58
N GLU A 1134 -54.70 -44.32 -4.30
CA GLU A 1134 -54.65 -44.98 -5.60
C GLU A 1134 -53.92 -46.32 -5.44
N MET A 1135 -54.52 -47.37 -6.00
CA MET A 1135 -54.01 -48.74 -5.97
C MET A 1135 -53.96 -49.26 -7.43
N GLY A 1136 -52.89 -49.97 -7.79
CA GLY A 1136 -52.66 -50.43 -9.17
C GLY A 1136 -51.63 -49.60 -9.96
N SER A 1137 -50.98 -48.63 -9.32
CA SER A 1137 -49.82 -47.88 -9.87
C SER A 1137 -48.65 -48.76 -10.33
N ASP A 1138 -48.65 -50.03 -9.91
CA ASP A 1138 -47.59 -51.00 -10.16
C ASP A 1138 -48.10 -52.20 -10.98
N LEU A 1139 -49.42 -52.27 -11.24
CA LEU A 1139 -50.10 -53.36 -11.97
C LEU A 1139 -50.07 -53.15 -13.49
N LYS A 1140 -48.93 -52.72 -14.07
CA LYS A 1140 -48.84 -52.51 -15.52
C LYS A 1140 -48.85 -53.86 -16.25
N PHE A 1141 -49.90 -54.12 -17.01
CA PHE A 1141 -49.93 -55.20 -17.99
C PHE A 1141 -49.45 -54.68 -19.35
N GLY A 1142 -48.79 -55.52 -20.13
CA GLY A 1142 -48.39 -55.18 -21.49
C GLY A 1142 -48.07 -56.38 -22.36
N VAL A 1143 -48.08 -56.14 -23.66
CA VAL A 1143 -47.65 -57.07 -24.69
C VAL A 1143 -46.71 -56.32 -25.62
N ARG A 1144 -45.48 -56.80 -25.75
CA ARG A 1144 -44.46 -56.25 -26.64
C ARG A 1144 -44.25 -57.23 -27.79
N PHE A 1145 -44.11 -56.67 -28.98
CA PHE A 1145 -43.85 -57.39 -30.22
C PHE A 1145 -42.48 -56.95 -30.74
N PRO A 1146 -41.37 -57.42 -30.15
CA PRO A 1146 -40.04 -57.18 -30.67
C PRO A 1146 -39.85 -57.96 -31.97
N VAL A 1147 -39.46 -57.26 -33.03
CA VAL A 1147 -39.13 -57.80 -34.35
C VAL A 1147 -37.70 -57.42 -34.64
N LYS A 1148 -36.80 -58.40 -34.55
CA LYS A 1148 -35.38 -58.25 -34.88
C LYS A 1148 -35.10 -58.92 -36.23
N TYR A 1149 -34.44 -58.20 -37.12
CA TYR A 1149 -34.01 -58.69 -38.43
C TYR A 1149 -32.54 -58.36 -38.66
N LYS A 1150 -31.81 -59.26 -39.32
CA LYS A 1150 -30.44 -59.06 -39.77
C LYS A 1150 -30.28 -59.54 -41.21
N GLU A 1151 -29.51 -58.80 -42.00
CA GLU A 1151 -29.25 -59.12 -43.39
C GLU A 1151 -28.58 -60.49 -43.56
N GLY A 1152 -29.18 -61.36 -44.37
CA GLY A 1152 -28.74 -62.74 -44.57
C GLY A 1152 -29.40 -63.76 -43.63
N GLU A 1153 -30.02 -63.33 -42.54
CA GLU A 1153 -30.92 -64.18 -41.74
C GLU A 1153 -32.33 -64.21 -42.38
N ALA A 1154 -33.07 -65.29 -42.16
CA ALA A 1154 -34.44 -65.38 -42.64
C ALA A 1154 -35.36 -64.50 -41.77
N PHE A 1155 -36.10 -63.57 -42.37
CA PHE A 1155 -37.11 -62.78 -41.66
C PHE A 1155 -38.20 -63.70 -41.09
N ASN A 1156 -38.11 -63.95 -39.78
CA ASN A 1156 -38.97 -64.86 -39.04
C ASN A 1156 -39.42 -64.17 -37.76
N VAL A 1157 -40.71 -63.90 -37.65
CA VAL A 1157 -41.34 -63.33 -36.44
C VAL A 1157 -42.13 -64.46 -35.78
N SER A 1158 -41.65 -64.98 -34.65
CA SER A 1158 -42.45 -65.95 -33.91
C SER A 1158 -43.48 -65.24 -33.03
N LEU A 1159 -44.56 -65.94 -32.71
CA LEU A 1159 -45.44 -65.57 -31.59
C LEU A 1159 -44.85 -65.98 -30.24
N ASP A 1160 -43.76 -66.78 -30.24
CA ASP A 1160 -42.99 -67.11 -29.04
C ASP A 1160 -42.09 -65.95 -28.56
N ASP A 1161 -41.75 -65.01 -29.47
CA ASP A 1161 -40.94 -63.82 -29.18
C ASP A 1161 -41.76 -62.68 -28.52
N VAL A 1162 -43.05 -62.91 -28.27
CA VAL A 1162 -43.98 -61.93 -27.71
C VAL A 1162 -43.81 -61.84 -26.20
N GLU A 1163 -43.18 -60.77 -25.73
CA GLU A 1163 -42.97 -60.55 -24.29
C GLU A 1163 -44.26 -60.02 -23.63
N PHE A 1164 -44.77 -60.78 -22.66
CA PHE A 1164 -45.85 -60.35 -21.79
C PHE A 1164 -45.28 -59.65 -20.56
N GLU A 1165 -45.48 -58.34 -20.47
CA GLU A 1165 -45.21 -57.57 -19.27
C GLU A 1165 -46.34 -57.84 -18.28
N VAL A 1166 -46.09 -58.72 -17.32
CA VAL A 1166 -47.04 -59.12 -16.27
C VAL A 1166 -46.51 -58.62 -14.92
N PRO A 1167 -47.30 -57.88 -14.13
CA PRO A 1167 -46.86 -57.41 -12.82
C PRO A 1167 -46.73 -58.59 -11.85
N ASP A 1168 -45.77 -58.52 -10.93
CA ASP A 1168 -45.66 -59.48 -9.83
C ASP A 1168 -46.70 -59.16 -8.76
N VAL A 1169 -47.80 -59.94 -8.74
CA VAL A 1169 -48.96 -59.71 -7.87
C VAL A 1169 -48.96 -60.72 -6.74
N ASP A 1170 -48.49 -60.31 -5.56
CA ASP A 1170 -48.78 -61.03 -4.31
C ASP A 1170 -50.21 -60.71 -3.85
N PRO A 1171 -51.17 -61.65 -3.92
CA PRO A 1171 -52.54 -61.42 -3.49
C PRO A 1171 -52.65 -61.29 -1.97
N GLY A 1172 -51.69 -61.85 -1.23
CA GLY A 1172 -51.57 -61.70 0.22
C GLY A 1172 -51.25 -60.26 0.57
N ALA A 1173 -50.14 -59.73 0.07
CA ALA A 1173 -49.74 -58.33 0.29
C ALA A 1173 -50.80 -57.33 -0.21
N MET A 1174 -51.47 -57.58 -1.34
CA MET A 1174 -52.58 -56.72 -1.79
C MET A 1174 -53.77 -56.73 -0.81
N VAL A 1175 -54.17 -57.89 -0.29
CA VAL A 1175 -55.27 -57.99 0.69
C VAL A 1175 -54.86 -57.44 2.06
N GLU A 1176 -53.60 -57.59 2.46
CA GLU A 1176 -53.06 -57.05 3.71
C GLU A 1176 -52.98 -55.52 3.67
N GLN A 1177 -52.48 -54.92 2.58
CA GLN A 1177 -52.52 -53.46 2.35
C GLN A 1177 -53.95 -52.91 2.27
N LEU A 1178 -54.89 -53.68 1.72
CA LEU A 1178 -56.31 -53.30 1.70
C LEU A 1178 -56.93 -53.41 3.12
N GLY A 1179 -56.48 -54.38 3.91
CA GLY A 1179 -56.89 -54.60 5.30
C GLY A 1179 -56.45 -53.47 6.21
N ASP A 1180 -55.13 -53.25 6.32
CA ASP A 1180 -54.45 -52.26 7.17
C ASP A 1180 -54.83 -50.78 6.90
N ARG A 1181 -55.68 -50.53 5.90
CA ARG A 1181 -56.15 -49.18 5.52
C ARG A 1181 -57.68 -49.03 5.47
N ILE A 1182 -58.44 -50.11 5.62
CA ILE A 1182 -59.92 -50.09 5.62
C ILE A 1182 -60.50 -50.48 6.99
N PHE A 1183 -59.76 -51.25 7.81
CA PHE A 1183 -60.17 -51.74 9.13
C PHE A 1183 -59.32 -51.18 10.27
#